data_AF-A0A522W7N7-F1
#
_entry.id   AF-A0A522W7N7-F1
#
_cell.length_a   1.000
_cell.length_b   1.000
_cell.length_c   1.000
_cell.angle_alpha   90.00
_cell.angle_beta   90.00
_cell.angle_gamma   90.00
#
_symmetry.space_group_name_H-M   'P 1'
#
loop_
_entity.id
_entity.type
_entity.pdbx_description
1 polymer ?
#
loop_
_entity_poly.entity_id
_entity_poly.type
_entity_poly.pdbx_seq_one_letter_code
_entity_poly.pdbx_strand_id
1 'polypeptide(L)'
;MNKKIFIVIFSTILFFIFANEAFAADRYWVGGAGNWSDDTNHWATISGGAPGAGNKPGASDTAIFDASSGGGTATLNEAVSIAVFDMRTGNTTAVNTSGSNYPLTASGNFTITAGTFTANGSTITVGGSWDSSASTAWTPGLSTVILGGTGSVKQYTTNPWSYGFNNLNLAAAGQTTTLLSGSTWTNKLTVGSGTLTDGINSYSITLQGAGNVFVDGGATLNFDALYFRASSSSTQNIPGRDYSGINTFNFYGTGGVGYIKTYSMQGNITANAIAIGPNNSSGQTAVDVLTTNNYSITATSLNVGNSNNASYGKINAGSSLITINGNVRIYATDSNGNNEINAQTSTWNISGNFTNSDIFTPGTSTVNFTATTTGKTITSNGASFYNLVFNGAGGGWSIQDNLNVNNNFILTQGTFDANTKNVSIAGNFDASGSSTRTITFNSGTWTIAGSRFDTTGTNITRNASNGLVDFTSTTTINTGITSWARLFRNLTLAYPGKTIYLENNLSSDMNLYADGQIRLKGGAITKSGTGVTNPSIYAGYNAPYSTDIIFDAPTSISSSVYIRYLLSTNATWQISAGDFGSVASIYFISYGGTNPKIQLLNNLVATGYIGIIAGNTSTGFVVDFNDNNVNIDSIQFGASWGLVSTQLNAGNGAINLNGVGGIQVNNNSGSHTLDLEGATVNVAGNWKSANGSGLLTVNPGTSTVNLTGGNQIISGTNAFYNLTKSVSSAATLTFPASTTTTINGMLTLNGAASGLLSLIPNPASTIFTIADLGSENVSYVNVQYSTATNSVLAFNSNDSGNNTNWTFNPSPLRYTCGLGNGASAIQAQASATLPTVGVWANVACVMSGTTLSIYVNGVNEGSATFNGTRQTNDNPVYFGQSNANGQWFNGEVDEAALWSRELIPAEIQAFSLMCYDLNPYVKDYLTAIPKDPSSGTDADTGYAISRQSSGVITVQSIAPQSIDNQIPEIKFSR
;
A
#
# COMPACT_ATOMS: atom_id res chain seq x y z
N MET A 1 29.02 46.03 -104.80
CA MET A 1 27.83 45.22 -104.45
C MET A 1 26.63 46.14 -104.24
N ASN A 2 25.47 45.77 -104.80
CA ASN A 2 24.36 46.67 -105.14
C ASN A 2 23.54 47.15 -103.93
N LYS A 3 23.37 48.47 -103.76
CA LYS A 3 22.50 49.12 -102.75
C LYS A 3 21.05 48.60 -102.75
N LYS A 4 20.57 48.07 -103.89
CA LYS A 4 19.23 47.46 -104.01
C LYS A 4 19.09 46.12 -103.26
N ILE A 5 20.16 45.35 -103.10
CA ILE A 5 20.14 44.09 -102.33
C ILE A 5 20.20 44.37 -100.82
N PHE A 6 20.94 45.40 -100.41
CA PHE A 6 21.01 45.78 -98.99
C PHE A 6 19.68 46.34 -98.47
N ILE A 7 18.95 47.14 -99.27
CA ILE A 7 17.63 47.67 -98.88
C ILE A 7 16.55 46.59 -98.85
N VAL A 8 16.58 45.62 -99.79
CA VAL A 8 15.62 44.50 -99.77
C VAL A 8 15.92 43.56 -98.59
N ILE A 9 17.18 43.22 -98.33
CA ILE A 9 17.58 42.37 -97.19
C ILE A 9 17.32 43.08 -95.85
N PHE A 10 17.65 44.37 -95.73
CA PHE A 10 17.39 45.14 -94.50
C PHE A 10 15.89 45.40 -94.30
N SER A 11 15.09 45.58 -95.36
CA SER A 11 13.63 45.70 -95.26
C SER A 11 12.96 44.36 -94.95
N THR A 12 13.44 43.22 -95.45
CA THR A 12 12.93 41.89 -95.05
C THR A 12 13.38 41.52 -93.64
N ILE A 13 14.60 41.87 -93.23
CA ILE A 13 15.08 41.63 -91.87
C ILE A 13 14.36 42.54 -90.87
N LEU A 14 14.07 43.81 -91.21
CA LEU A 14 13.27 44.70 -90.37
C LEU A 14 11.79 44.25 -90.31
N PHE A 15 11.22 43.73 -91.40
CA PHE A 15 9.85 43.16 -91.41
C PHE A 15 9.76 41.81 -90.67
N PHE A 16 10.85 41.04 -90.59
CA PHE A 16 10.93 39.83 -89.76
C PHE A 16 11.31 40.10 -88.29
N ILE A 17 11.87 41.28 -87.96
CA ILE A 17 12.19 41.68 -86.58
C ILE A 17 11.01 42.37 -85.87
N PHE A 18 10.01 42.88 -86.61
CA PHE A 18 8.79 43.48 -86.03
C PHE A 18 7.53 42.60 -86.15
N ALA A 19 7.62 41.39 -86.71
CA ALA A 19 6.51 40.45 -86.71
C ALA A 19 6.43 39.72 -85.36
N ASN A 20 5.37 40.01 -84.59
CA ASN A 20 4.94 39.39 -83.32
C ASN A 20 5.49 39.95 -82.00
N GLU A 21 5.43 41.27 -81.81
CA GLU A 21 5.02 41.77 -80.50
C GLU A 21 3.53 42.13 -80.58
N ALA A 22 2.68 41.13 -80.31
CA ALA A 22 1.27 41.38 -80.06
C ALA A 22 1.17 42.14 -78.72
N PHE A 23 0.81 43.42 -78.79
CA PHE A 23 0.47 44.19 -77.60
C PHE A 23 -0.71 43.53 -76.89
N ALA A 24 -0.63 43.40 -75.57
CA ALA A 24 -1.74 42.92 -74.74
C ALA A 24 -3.02 43.71 -75.07
N ALA A 25 -4.04 43.01 -75.57
CA ALA A 25 -5.31 43.60 -75.95
C ALA A 25 -6.47 43.00 -75.16
N ASP A 26 -7.49 43.80 -74.90
CA ASP A 26 -8.77 43.34 -74.37
C ASP A 26 -9.63 42.79 -75.52
N ARG A 27 -10.01 41.51 -75.43
CA ARG A 27 -10.85 40.81 -76.40
C ARG A 27 -12.16 40.39 -75.77
N TYR A 28 -13.27 40.73 -76.41
CA TYR A 28 -14.62 40.56 -75.89
C TYR A 28 -15.36 39.45 -76.65
N TRP A 29 -15.92 38.49 -75.93
CA TRP A 29 -16.82 37.50 -76.55
C TRP A 29 -18.12 38.18 -76.99
N VAL A 30 -18.60 37.90 -78.21
CA VAL A 30 -19.84 38.42 -78.79
C VAL A 30 -20.58 37.34 -79.58
N GLY A 31 -21.82 37.61 -80.01
CA GLY A 31 -22.57 36.71 -80.91
C GLY A 31 -23.21 35.48 -80.24
N GLY A 32 -23.09 35.31 -78.92
CA GLY A 32 -23.78 34.26 -78.18
C GLY A 32 -23.10 32.89 -78.25
N ALA A 33 -23.86 31.82 -78.53
CA ALA A 33 -23.34 30.46 -78.56
C ALA A 33 -22.39 30.23 -79.75
N GLY A 34 -21.24 29.58 -79.52
CA GLY A 34 -20.22 29.36 -80.54
C GLY A 34 -18.99 28.60 -80.05
N ASN A 35 -18.04 28.36 -80.96
CA ASN A 35 -16.75 27.74 -80.64
C ASN A 35 -15.69 28.82 -80.35
N TRP A 36 -14.81 28.58 -79.38
CA TRP A 36 -13.73 29.50 -79.02
C TRP A 36 -12.86 29.88 -80.22
N SER A 37 -12.62 28.92 -81.12
CA SER A 37 -11.81 29.09 -82.32
C SER A 37 -12.48 29.89 -83.44
N ASP A 38 -13.78 30.21 -83.36
CA ASP A 38 -14.52 30.94 -84.40
C ASP A 38 -14.41 32.46 -84.19
N ASP A 39 -13.25 32.97 -84.56
CA ASP A 39 -12.88 34.37 -84.44
C ASP A 39 -13.66 35.31 -85.37
N THR A 40 -14.13 34.77 -86.48
CA THR A 40 -14.91 35.50 -87.48
C THR A 40 -16.26 35.92 -86.92
N ASN A 41 -16.85 35.15 -85.99
CA ASN A 41 -18.19 35.40 -85.47
C ASN A 41 -18.27 35.74 -83.96
N HIS A 42 -17.22 35.46 -83.17
CA HIS A 42 -17.36 35.49 -81.71
C HIS A 42 -16.38 36.34 -80.90
N TRP A 43 -15.39 36.99 -81.51
CA TRP A 43 -14.44 37.86 -80.78
C TRP A 43 -14.42 39.30 -81.33
N ALA A 44 -14.52 40.29 -80.45
CA ALA A 44 -14.48 41.72 -80.77
C ALA A 44 -13.39 42.46 -79.95
N THR A 45 -12.96 43.64 -80.41
CA THR A 45 -11.98 44.50 -79.70
C THR A 45 -12.60 45.44 -78.68
N ILE A 46 -13.94 45.54 -78.65
CA ILE A 46 -14.72 46.33 -77.70
C ILE A 46 -15.97 45.55 -77.30
N SER A 47 -16.51 45.83 -76.12
CA SER A 47 -17.76 45.23 -75.63
C SER A 47 -18.91 45.44 -76.62
N GLY A 48 -19.58 44.34 -77.03
CA GLY A 48 -20.70 44.36 -77.99
C GLY A 48 -20.34 44.76 -79.43
N GLY A 49 -19.05 44.89 -79.76
CA GLY A 49 -18.58 45.27 -81.09
C GLY A 49 -18.75 44.18 -82.16
N ALA A 50 -18.39 44.51 -83.40
CA ALA A 50 -18.41 43.56 -84.51
C ALA A 50 -17.29 42.51 -84.37
N PRO A 51 -17.56 41.21 -84.65
CA PRO A 51 -16.55 40.17 -84.61
C PRO A 51 -15.59 40.23 -85.82
N GLY A 52 -14.46 39.51 -85.79
CA GLY A 52 -13.52 39.47 -86.91
C GLY A 52 -12.33 38.53 -86.74
N ALA A 53 -11.84 37.97 -87.86
CA ALA A 53 -10.85 36.88 -87.95
C ALA A 53 -9.42 37.16 -87.39
N GLY A 54 -9.22 38.26 -86.66
CA GLY A 54 -7.98 38.59 -85.94
C GLY A 54 -8.24 39.03 -84.49
N ASN A 55 -9.48 38.86 -84.01
CA ASN A 55 -9.91 39.32 -82.71
C ASN A 55 -9.81 38.27 -81.61
N LYS A 56 -9.55 37.01 -81.97
CA LYS A 56 -9.32 35.94 -80.99
C LYS A 56 -8.18 36.32 -80.04
N PRO A 57 -8.37 36.13 -78.73
CA PRO A 57 -7.31 36.40 -77.75
C PRO A 57 -6.15 35.41 -77.90
N GLY A 58 -4.93 35.96 -77.92
CA GLY A 58 -3.68 35.22 -77.81
C GLY A 58 -3.11 35.23 -76.38
N ALA A 59 -1.90 34.67 -76.20
CA ALA A 59 -1.28 34.48 -74.89
C ALA A 59 -1.00 35.77 -74.09
N SER A 60 -0.94 36.92 -74.75
CA SER A 60 -0.76 38.25 -74.14
C SER A 60 -2.07 38.95 -73.79
N ASP A 61 -3.21 38.43 -74.23
CA ASP A 61 -4.48 39.17 -74.27
C ASP A 61 -5.40 38.84 -73.09
N THR A 62 -6.29 39.79 -72.75
CA THR A 62 -7.40 39.57 -71.80
C THR A 62 -8.60 39.02 -72.56
N ALA A 63 -9.12 37.85 -72.17
CA ALA A 63 -10.40 37.33 -72.67
C ALA A 63 -11.53 37.74 -71.72
N ILE A 64 -12.49 38.52 -72.22
CA ILE A 64 -13.55 39.15 -71.45
C ILE A 64 -14.92 38.64 -71.90
N PHE A 65 -15.74 38.24 -70.92
CA PHE A 65 -17.17 37.98 -71.09
C PHE A 65 -17.94 38.97 -70.23
N ASP A 66 -18.87 39.72 -70.82
CA ASP A 66 -19.64 40.75 -70.13
C ASP A 66 -21.12 40.73 -70.54
N ALA A 67 -21.88 41.76 -70.16
CA ALA A 67 -23.31 41.84 -70.46
C ALA A 67 -23.64 41.82 -71.97
N SER A 68 -22.67 42.12 -72.84
CA SER A 68 -22.84 42.17 -74.29
C SER A 68 -22.41 40.87 -74.99
N SER A 69 -22.06 39.82 -74.25
CA SER A 69 -21.59 38.55 -74.81
C SER A 69 -22.68 37.68 -75.48
N GLY A 70 -23.96 38.03 -75.32
CA GLY A 70 -25.06 37.48 -76.12
C GLY A 70 -25.72 36.18 -75.60
N GLY A 71 -25.24 35.60 -74.49
CA GLY A 71 -25.82 34.40 -73.87
C GLY A 71 -25.42 33.10 -74.57
N GLY A 72 -26.06 31.97 -74.25
CA GLY A 72 -25.73 30.67 -74.84
C GLY A 72 -24.43 30.07 -74.27
N THR A 73 -23.67 29.32 -75.09
CA THR A 73 -22.45 28.63 -74.65
C THR A 73 -21.28 28.86 -75.61
N ALA A 74 -20.21 29.46 -75.12
CA ALA A 74 -18.88 29.48 -75.70
C ALA A 74 -18.16 28.17 -75.39
N THR A 75 -17.94 27.34 -76.41
CA THR A 75 -17.33 26.00 -76.28
C THR A 75 -15.86 26.07 -76.61
N LEU A 76 -14.98 25.69 -75.68
CA LEU A 76 -13.56 25.51 -75.98
C LEU A 76 -13.39 24.23 -76.80
N ASN A 77 -13.06 24.40 -78.07
CA ASN A 77 -12.82 23.32 -79.02
C ASN A 77 -11.32 23.17 -79.37
N GLU A 78 -10.45 23.83 -78.62
CA GLU A 78 -8.98 23.81 -78.74
C GLU A 78 -8.34 24.21 -77.40
N ALA A 79 -7.02 24.01 -77.26
CA ALA A 79 -6.26 24.51 -76.11
C ALA A 79 -6.15 26.05 -76.15
N VAL A 80 -6.36 26.70 -75.01
CA VAL A 80 -6.39 28.16 -74.90
C VAL A 80 -5.23 28.66 -74.04
N SER A 81 -4.53 29.70 -74.50
CA SER A 81 -3.52 30.44 -73.74
C SER A 81 -3.79 31.92 -73.86
N ILE A 82 -3.95 32.59 -72.73
CA ILE A 82 -4.32 34.01 -72.59
C ILE A 82 -3.58 34.64 -71.40
N ALA A 83 -3.57 35.96 -71.29
CA ALA A 83 -3.00 36.65 -70.14
C ALA A 83 -3.98 36.68 -68.96
N VAL A 84 -5.22 37.10 -69.20
CA VAL A 84 -6.25 37.23 -68.15
C VAL A 84 -7.57 36.66 -68.65
N PHE A 85 -8.28 35.96 -67.78
CA PHE A 85 -9.65 35.51 -68.04
C PHE A 85 -10.61 36.25 -67.11
N ASP A 86 -11.62 36.92 -67.66
CA ASP A 86 -12.51 37.79 -66.89
C ASP A 86 -13.98 37.64 -67.33
N MET A 87 -14.80 36.97 -66.52
CA MET A 87 -16.25 36.94 -66.68
C MET A 87 -16.88 37.99 -65.75
N ARG A 88 -17.22 39.15 -66.31
CA ARG A 88 -17.70 40.34 -65.60
C ARG A 88 -19.18 40.26 -65.25
N THR A 89 -19.57 41.04 -64.24
CA THR A 89 -20.96 41.22 -63.82
C THR A 89 -21.89 41.52 -65.00
N GLY A 90 -23.05 40.86 -65.04
CA GLY A 90 -24.04 41.02 -66.11
C GLY A 90 -23.88 40.04 -67.27
N ASN A 91 -22.76 39.32 -67.38
CA ASN A 91 -22.62 38.25 -68.36
C ASN A 91 -23.63 37.11 -68.15
N THR A 92 -24.27 36.66 -69.22
CA THR A 92 -25.19 35.50 -69.26
C THR A 92 -24.66 34.35 -70.12
N THR A 93 -23.51 34.51 -70.76
CA THR A 93 -22.87 33.51 -71.61
C THR A 93 -22.16 32.48 -70.76
N ALA A 94 -22.39 31.20 -71.05
CA ALA A 94 -21.65 30.10 -70.44
C ALA A 94 -20.34 29.85 -71.20
N VAL A 95 -19.28 29.45 -70.50
CA VAL A 95 -18.02 28.96 -71.06
C VAL A 95 -17.91 27.48 -70.70
N ASN A 96 -17.77 26.60 -71.68
CA ASN A 96 -17.73 25.16 -71.47
C ASN A 96 -16.47 24.58 -72.11
N THR A 97 -15.73 23.77 -71.36
CA THR A 97 -14.53 23.07 -71.83
C THR A 97 -14.81 21.75 -72.58
N SER A 98 -16.06 21.51 -72.98
CA SER A 98 -16.53 20.27 -73.61
C SER A 98 -15.91 20.04 -75.00
N GLY A 99 -15.82 18.77 -75.41
CA GLY A 99 -15.24 18.34 -76.70
C GLY A 99 -14.03 17.43 -76.55
N SER A 100 -13.12 17.72 -75.62
CA SER A 100 -11.97 16.87 -75.25
C SER A 100 -11.31 17.24 -73.90
N ASN A 101 -12.00 17.98 -73.01
CA ASN A 101 -11.43 18.54 -71.77
C ASN A 101 -10.20 19.44 -72.04
N TYR A 102 -10.31 20.34 -73.01
CA TYR A 102 -9.19 21.17 -73.45
C TYR A 102 -8.61 22.05 -72.33
N PRO A 103 -7.28 22.18 -72.21
CA PRO A 103 -6.66 23.00 -71.18
C PRO A 103 -6.83 24.50 -71.48
N LEU A 104 -6.93 25.29 -70.41
CA LEU A 104 -6.94 26.76 -70.47
C LEU A 104 -5.83 27.30 -69.55
N THR A 105 -4.91 28.07 -70.12
CA THR A 105 -3.83 28.74 -69.38
C THR A 105 -4.04 30.25 -69.38
N ALA A 106 -4.12 30.85 -68.19
CA ALA A 106 -4.08 32.29 -67.96
C ALA A 106 -2.77 32.64 -67.25
N SER A 107 -1.87 33.42 -67.86
CA SER A 107 -0.60 33.77 -67.21
C SER A 107 -0.74 34.76 -66.05
N GLY A 108 -1.89 35.44 -65.95
CA GLY A 108 -2.29 36.37 -64.91
C GLY A 108 -3.54 35.87 -64.17
N ASN A 109 -4.48 36.78 -63.89
CA ASN A 109 -5.66 36.50 -63.07
C ASN A 109 -6.76 35.73 -63.83
N PHE A 110 -7.53 34.95 -63.08
CA PHE A 110 -8.70 34.22 -63.56
C PHE A 110 -9.91 34.55 -62.67
N THR A 111 -10.85 35.31 -63.22
CA THR A 111 -11.97 35.90 -62.47
C THR A 111 -13.30 35.46 -63.06
N ILE A 112 -14.19 34.92 -62.22
CA ILE A 112 -15.55 34.53 -62.56
C ILE A 112 -16.54 35.26 -61.64
N THR A 113 -17.18 36.31 -62.17
CA THR A 113 -18.15 37.14 -61.43
C THR A 113 -19.59 36.96 -61.92
N ALA A 114 -19.82 36.48 -63.15
CA ALA A 114 -21.14 36.12 -63.67
C ALA A 114 -21.05 35.05 -64.77
N GLY A 115 -22.18 34.71 -65.42
CA GLY A 115 -22.28 33.63 -66.41
C GLY A 115 -22.22 32.24 -65.79
N THR A 116 -21.68 31.26 -66.52
CA THR A 116 -21.35 29.93 -66.00
C THR A 116 -20.07 29.42 -66.66
N PHE A 117 -19.08 28.98 -65.90
CA PHE A 117 -17.88 28.32 -66.39
C PHE A 117 -17.93 26.83 -66.03
N THR A 118 -17.89 25.95 -67.02
CA THR A 118 -17.90 24.49 -66.85
C THR A 118 -16.58 23.87 -67.24
N ALA A 119 -15.82 23.45 -66.23
CA ALA A 119 -14.44 22.98 -66.37
C ALA A 119 -14.32 21.49 -66.73
N ASN A 120 -15.39 20.70 -66.62
CA ASN A 120 -15.39 19.25 -66.92
C ASN A 120 -14.16 18.54 -66.32
N GLY A 121 -13.39 17.76 -67.08
CA GLY A 121 -12.14 17.13 -66.65
C GLY A 121 -10.88 17.92 -67.02
N SER A 122 -11.01 19.20 -67.35
CA SER A 122 -9.93 20.00 -67.94
C SER A 122 -8.90 20.45 -66.90
N THR A 123 -7.72 20.86 -67.37
CA THR A 123 -6.72 21.54 -66.53
C THR A 123 -6.76 23.04 -66.79
N ILE A 124 -6.95 23.83 -65.73
CA ILE A 124 -6.91 25.29 -65.77
C ILE A 124 -5.66 25.75 -65.03
N THR A 125 -4.75 26.41 -65.73
CA THR A 125 -3.50 26.92 -65.15
C THR A 125 -3.59 28.43 -65.04
N VAL A 126 -3.29 28.96 -63.86
CA VAL A 126 -3.41 30.38 -63.50
C VAL A 126 -2.08 30.85 -62.93
N GLY A 127 -1.48 31.88 -63.54
CA GLY A 127 -0.23 32.48 -63.07
C GLY A 127 -0.42 33.53 -61.97
N GLY A 128 -1.62 34.11 -61.85
CA GLY A 128 -1.98 35.08 -60.82
C GLY A 128 -3.05 34.58 -59.84
N SER A 129 -4.02 35.43 -59.53
CA SER A 129 -5.12 35.11 -58.59
C SER A 129 -6.30 34.40 -59.24
N TRP A 130 -6.92 33.51 -58.49
CA TRP A 130 -8.21 32.91 -58.79
C TRP A 130 -9.32 33.58 -57.95
N ASP A 131 -10.36 34.10 -58.60
CA ASP A 131 -11.56 34.58 -57.92
C ASP A 131 -12.84 34.01 -58.57
N SER A 132 -13.52 33.12 -57.85
CA SER A 132 -14.85 32.63 -58.19
C SER A 132 -15.88 32.95 -57.10
N SER A 133 -15.63 33.99 -56.31
CA SER A 133 -16.39 34.30 -55.08
C SER A 133 -17.72 35.00 -55.28
N ALA A 134 -17.92 35.65 -56.43
CA ALA A 134 -19.06 36.54 -56.65
C ALA A 134 -20.26 35.86 -57.35
N SER A 135 -20.14 34.61 -57.79
CA SER A 135 -21.23 33.92 -58.48
C SER A 135 -21.14 32.40 -58.38
N THR A 136 -22.30 31.74 -58.39
CA THR A 136 -22.46 30.28 -58.59
C THR A 136 -22.06 29.81 -59.98
N ALA A 137 -21.50 30.71 -60.80
CA ALA A 137 -21.05 30.47 -62.15
C ALA A 137 -19.98 29.38 -62.28
N TRP A 138 -19.19 29.09 -61.25
CA TRP A 138 -18.11 28.11 -61.35
C TRP A 138 -18.58 26.66 -61.18
N THR A 139 -18.47 25.83 -62.22
CA THR A 139 -18.80 24.39 -62.16
C THR A 139 -17.56 23.53 -62.40
N PRO A 140 -16.95 22.96 -61.33
CA PRO A 140 -15.61 22.37 -61.39
C PRO A 140 -15.53 21.04 -62.15
N GLY A 141 -16.59 20.24 -62.21
CA GLY A 141 -16.50 18.87 -62.75
C GLY A 141 -15.41 18.03 -62.07
N LEU A 142 -14.61 17.32 -62.86
CA LEU A 142 -13.41 16.58 -62.43
C LEU A 142 -12.10 17.37 -62.61
N SER A 143 -12.19 18.68 -62.85
CA SER A 143 -11.07 19.51 -63.30
C SER A 143 -9.89 19.58 -62.31
N THR A 144 -8.77 20.07 -62.83
CA THR A 144 -7.61 20.46 -62.03
C THR A 144 -7.35 21.95 -62.20
N VAL A 145 -7.34 22.71 -61.12
CA VAL A 145 -6.94 24.12 -61.10
C VAL A 145 -5.53 24.22 -60.52
N ILE A 146 -4.62 24.87 -61.24
CA ILE A 146 -3.21 25.03 -60.85
C ILE A 146 -2.89 26.51 -60.72
N LEU A 147 -2.57 26.98 -59.52
CA LEU A 147 -1.99 28.31 -59.31
C LEU A 147 -0.46 28.17 -59.37
N GLY A 148 0.10 28.46 -60.55
CA GLY A 148 1.52 28.27 -60.85
C GLY A 148 2.43 29.44 -60.46
N GLY A 149 1.86 30.63 -60.24
CA GLY A 149 2.59 31.82 -59.80
C GLY A 149 2.13 32.32 -58.42
N THR A 150 2.64 33.48 -58.01
CA THR A 150 2.22 34.14 -56.76
C THR A 150 0.85 34.79 -56.96
N GLY A 151 -0.08 34.52 -56.05
CA GLY A 151 -1.45 35.00 -56.17
C GLY A 151 -2.32 34.63 -54.98
N SER A 152 -3.62 34.76 -55.15
CA SER A 152 -4.61 34.43 -54.13
C SER A 152 -5.69 33.49 -54.66
N VAL A 153 -6.35 32.76 -53.77
CA VAL A 153 -7.52 31.95 -54.10
C VAL A 153 -8.72 32.44 -53.31
N LYS A 154 -9.79 32.74 -54.04
CA LYS A 154 -11.07 33.16 -53.51
C LYS A 154 -12.20 32.35 -54.13
N GLN A 155 -13.04 31.76 -53.29
CA GLN A 155 -14.09 30.82 -53.66
C GLN A 155 -15.45 31.31 -53.16
N TYR A 156 -16.52 30.89 -53.83
CA TYR A 156 -17.90 31.08 -53.40
C TYR A 156 -18.20 30.31 -52.09
N THR A 157 -18.63 31.01 -51.05
CA THR A 157 -18.66 30.49 -49.67
C THR A 157 -20.04 30.08 -49.15
N THR A 158 -21.15 30.40 -49.81
CA THR A 158 -22.50 30.10 -49.29
C THR A 158 -22.94 28.65 -49.55
N ASN A 159 -22.53 28.06 -50.67
CA ASN A 159 -22.66 26.62 -50.95
C ASN A 159 -21.34 26.08 -51.52
N PRO A 160 -20.28 26.02 -50.70
CA PRO A 160 -18.94 25.78 -51.19
C PRO A 160 -18.73 24.33 -51.68
N TRP A 161 -19.67 23.44 -51.37
CA TRP A 161 -19.70 22.04 -51.84
C TRP A 161 -19.96 21.92 -53.34
N SER A 162 -20.87 22.74 -53.87
CA SER A 162 -21.25 22.71 -55.30
C SER A 162 -20.31 23.54 -56.17
N TYR A 163 -19.59 24.48 -55.57
CA TYR A 163 -18.80 25.51 -56.25
C TYR A 163 -17.34 25.55 -55.74
N GLY A 164 -16.83 24.42 -55.25
CA GLY A 164 -15.43 24.23 -54.84
C GLY A 164 -14.54 23.70 -55.95
N PHE A 165 -13.38 23.16 -55.60
CA PHE A 165 -12.44 22.62 -56.57
C PHE A 165 -12.46 21.10 -56.55
N ASN A 166 -12.36 20.43 -57.70
CA ASN A 166 -12.15 18.99 -57.66
C ASN A 166 -10.69 18.67 -57.31
N ASN A 167 -9.73 19.07 -58.14
CA ASN A 167 -8.31 19.08 -57.78
C ASN A 167 -7.79 20.52 -57.76
N LEU A 168 -7.07 20.90 -56.71
CA LEU A 168 -6.48 22.22 -56.55
C LEU A 168 -4.98 22.09 -56.27
N ASN A 169 -4.15 22.74 -57.07
CA ASN A 169 -2.70 22.77 -56.90
C ASN A 169 -2.27 24.19 -56.53
N LEU A 170 -1.69 24.37 -55.34
CA LEU A 170 -1.28 25.66 -54.79
C LEU A 170 0.20 25.67 -54.40
N ALA A 171 0.71 26.85 -54.04
CA ALA A 171 2.04 27.03 -53.46
C ALA A 171 3.15 26.37 -54.29
N ALA A 172 3.18 26.68 -55.59
CA ALA A 172 4.24 26.26 -56.49
C ALA A 172 5.63 26.69 -55.97
N ALA A 173 6.70 26.05 -56.43
CA ALA A 173 8.05 26.30 -55.95
C ALA A 173 8.43 27.79 -56.04
N GLY A 174 8.83 28.39 -54.91
CA GLY A 174 9.19 29.80 -54.82
C GLY A 174 8.01 30.78 -54.87
N GLN A 175 6.76 30.31 -54.89
CA GLN A 175 5.56 31.13 -55.00
C GLN A 175 4.75 31.14 -53.69
N THR A 176 4.00 32.22 -53.47
CA THR A 176 3.05 32.33 -52.36
C THR A 176 1.62 32.29 -52.88
N THR A 177 0.78 31.44 -52.29
CA THR A 177 -0.66 31.47 -52.48
C THR A 177 -1.34 31.97 -51.20
N THR A 178 -2.14 33.03 -51.32
CA THR A 178 -2.91 33.60 -50.20
C THR A 178 -4.39 33.17 -50.25
N LEU A 179 -4.90 32.58 -49.18
CA LEU A 179 -6.32 32.28 -49.01
C LEU A 179 -7.09 33.58 -48.76
N LEU A 180 -8.20 33.78 -49.47
CA LEU A 180 -9.10 34.95 -49.29
C LEU A 180 -10.55 34.52 -49.01
N SER A 181 -10.78 33.27 -48.63
CA SER A 181 -12.10 32.72 -48.34
C SER A 181 -12.11 32.03 -46.99
N GLY A 182 -13.17 32.27 -46.20
CA GLY A 182 -13.32 31.68 -44.85
C GLY A 182 -13.11 30.17 -44.81
N SER A 183 -13.51 29.47 -45.89
CA SER A 183 -13.15 28.08 -46.10
C SER A 183 -12.99 27.81 -47.60
N THR A 184 -11.84 27.29 -48.01
CA THR A 184 -11.56 26.84 -49.37
C THR A 184 -11.77 25.32 -49.45
N TRP A 185 -12.61 24.88 -50.36
CA TRP A 185 -13.09 23.51 -50.45
C TRP A 185 -12.53 22.80 -51.67
N THR A 186 -11.97 21.61 -51.44
CA THR A 186 -11.52 20.77 -52.54
C THR A 186 -11.63 19.27 -52.26
N ASN A 187 -11.77 18.44 -53.30
CA ASN A 187 -11.67 16.99 -53.13
C ASN A 187 -10.21 16.57 -52.93
N LYS A 188 -9.27 17.20 -53.65
CA LYS A 188 -7.85 16.93 -53.58
C LYS A 188 -7.02 18.21 -53.64
N LEU A 189 -6.21 18.44 -52.62
CA LEU A 189 -5.22 19.51 -52.59
C LEU A 189 -3.83 18.94 -52.87
N THR A 190 -3.13 19.52 -53.83
CA THR A 190 -1.68 19.37 -54.01
C THR A 190 -1.02 20.67 -53.60
N VAL A 191 0.01 20.60 -52.76
CA VAL A 191 0.87 21.75 -52.49
C VAL A 191 2.25 21.50 -53.09
N GLY A 192 2.84 22.52 -53.70
CA GLY A 192 4.24 22.46 -54.15
C GLY A 192 5.21 22.63 -52.98
N SER A 193 6.32 23.32 -53.23
CA SER A 193 7.35 23.64 -52.22
C SER A 193 7.41 25.14 -51.87
N GLY A 194 6.35 25.89 -52.19
CA GLY A 194 6.21 27.32 -51.90
C GLY A 194 5.58 27.62 -50.54
N THR A 195 4.80 28.69 -50.45
CA THR A 195 4.08 29.10 -49.23
C THR A 195 2.57 29.15 -49.47
N LEU A 196 1.80 28.57 -48.55
CA LEU A 196 0.34 28.67 -48.51
C LEU A 196 -0.05 29.39 -47.22
N THR A 197 -0.66 30.58 -47.33
CA THR A 197 -0.95 31.44 -46.19
C THR A 197 -2.35 32.03 -46.23
N ASP A 198 -2.94 32.39 -45.09
CA ASP A 198 -4.12 33.26 -45.02
C ASP A 198 -3.79 34.69 -44.54
N GLY A 199 -2.50 34.99 -44.35
CA GLY A 199 -2.04 36.26 -43.82
C GLY A 199 -2.24 36.36 -42.31
N ILE A 200 -3.18 37.19 -41.88
CA ILE A 200 -3.57 37.41 -40.47
C ILE A 200 -5.02 36.99 -40.20
N ASN A 201 -5.63 36.28 -41.15
CA ASN A 201 -7.03 35.91 -41.07
C ASN A 201 -7.19 34.58 -40.32
N SER A 202 -8.45 34.11 -40.21
CA SER A 202 -8.76 32.79 -39.66
C SER A 202 -9.42 31.93 -40.74
N TYR A 203 -8.67 31.62 -41.81
CA TYR A 203 -9.21 30.91 -42.96
C TYR A 203 -8.80 29.43 -42.97
N SER A 204 -9.65 28.62 -43.59
CA SER A 204 -9.50 27.18 -43.58
C SER A 204 -9.45 26.56 -44.97
N ILE A 205 -8.94 25.33 -45.03
CA ILE A 205 -9.08 24.44 -46.19
C ILE A 205 -9.80 23.18 -45.78
N THR A 206 -10.73 22.71 -46.60
CA THR A 206 -11.50 21.48 -46.36
C THR A 206 -11.32 20.47 -47.49
N LEU A 207 -10.94 19.24 -47.14
CA LEU A 207 -10.62 18.13 -48.03
C LEU A 207 -11.69 17.02 -47.94
N GLN A 208 -12.39 16.74 -49.04
CA GLN A 208 -13.55 15.85 -49.05
C GLN A 208 -13.39 14.51 -49.77
N GLY A 209 -12.35 14.36 -50.59
CA GLY A 209 -12.18 13.15 -51.40
C GLY A 209 -11.93 11.90 -50.56
N ALA A 210 -11.65 10.79 -51.23
CA ALA A 210 -11.17 9.56 -50.60
C ALA A 210 -9.73 9.24 -51.06
N GLY A 211 -9.00 8.45 -50.27
CA GLY A 211 -7.62 8.10 -50.53
C GLY A 211 -6.67 9.29 -50.33
N ASN A 212 -5.81 9.54 -51.31
CA ASN A 212 -4.80 10.60 -51.26
C ASN A 212 -5.42 11.97 -51.60
N VAL A 213 -6.08 12.58 -50.61
CA VAL A 213 -6.72 13.90 -50.73
C VAL A 213 -5.77 15.07 -50.50
N PHE A 214 -4.62 14.81 -49.90
CA PHE A 214 -3.56 15.79 -49.72
C PHE A 214 -2.26 15.23 -50.29
N VAL A 215 -1.67 15.95 -51.23
CA VAL A 215 -0.37 15.61 -51.82
C VAL A 215 0.61 16.70 -51.44
N ASP A 216 1.63 16.31 -50.69
CA ASP A 216 2.61 17.23 -50.14
C ASP A 216 3.88 17.32 -51.00
N GLY A 217 4.21 18.52 -51.46
CA GLY A 217 5.48 18.87 -52.11
C GLY A 217 6.46 19.62 -51.21
N GLY A 218 6.17 19.77 -49.92
CA GLY A 218 7.01 20.44 -48.93
C GLY A 218 6.71 21.93 -48.71
N ALA A 219 5.52 22.42 -49.07
CA ALA A 219 5.16 23.83 -48.90
C ALA A 219 5.13 24.25 -47.42
N THR A 220 5.52 25.49 -47.13
CA THR A 220 5.25 26.14 -45.84
C THR A 220 3.75 26.41 -45.71
N LEU A 221 3.12 25.93 -44.64
CA LEU A 221 1.69 26.13 -44.36
C LEU A 221 1.54 27.14 -43.23
N ASN A 222 0.76 28.20 -43.42
CA ASN A 222 0.48 29.22 -42.41
C ASN A 222 -0.96 29.73 -42.49
N PHE A 223 -1.90 29.01 -41.91
CA PHE A 223 -3.32 29.36 -41.94
C PHE A 223 -4.07 28.72 -40.76
N ASP A 224 -5.31 29.12 -40.50
CA ASP A 224 -5.98 28.73 -39.27
C ASP A 224 -6.31 27.24 -39.15
N ALA A 225 -6.98 26.64 -40.13
CA ALA A 225 -7.44 25.27 -40.00
C ALA A 225 -7.39 24.44 -41.29
N LEU A 226 -6.92 23.20 -41.18
CA LEU A 226 -6.99 22.20 -42.24
C LEU A 226 -7.94 21.08 -41.80
N TYR A 227 -9.01 20.87 -42.57
CA TYR A 227 -10.03 19.86 -42.32
C TYR A 227 -9.89 18.70 -43.30
N PHE A 228 -9.55 17.52 -42.76
CA PHE A 228 -9.81 16.25 -43.42
C PHE A 228 -11.26 15.85 -43.12
N ARG A 229 -12.12 15.87 -44.14
CA ARG A 229 -13.58 15.81 -44.01
C ARG A 229 -14.17 14.76 -44.93
N ALA A 230 -14.00 13.48 -44.59
CA ALA A 230 -14.66 12.41 -45.31
C ALA A 230 -16.20 12.57 -45.25
N SER A 231 -16.88 12.31 -46.37
CA SER A 231 -18.33 12.54 -46.51
C SER A 231 -19.20 11.30 -46.24
N SER A 232 -18.58 10.11 -46.27
CA SER A 232 -19.18 8.79 -46.10
C SER A 232 -18.12 7.80 -45.59
N SER A 233 -18.51 6.55 -45.31
CA SER A 233 -17.57 5.51 -44.87
C SER A 233 -16.44 5.28 -45.89
N SER A 234 -15.31 5.93 -45.66
CA SER A 234 -14.17 5.99 -46.58
C SER A 234 -12.89 6.22 -45.78
N THR A 235 -11.75 5.99 -46.44
CA THR A 235 -10.43 6.26 -45.86
C THR A 235 -9.80 7.46 -46.55
N GLN A 236 -9.27 8.41 -45.77
CA GLN A 236 -8.37 9.45 -46.24
C GLN A 236 -6.95 9.16 -45.73
N ASN A 237 -5.98 9.21 -46.61
CA ASN A 237 -4.57 9.03 -46.26
C ASN A 237 -4.00 10.38 -45.82
N ILE A 238 -3.32 10.39 -44.67
CA ILE A 238 -2.76 11.59 -44.06
C ILE A 238 -1.24 11.57 -44.24
N PRO A 239 -0.68 12.42 -45.11
CA PRO A 239 0.77 12.49 -45.29
C PRO A 239 1.50 12.82 -43.99
N GLY A 240 2.64 12.19 -43.75
CA GLY A 240 3.52 12.58 -42.65
C GLY A 240 4.28 13.85 -43.02
N ARG A 241 4.17 14.89 -42.19
CA ARG A 241 4.85 16.19 -42.33
C ARG A 241 4.68 17.02 -41.07
N ASP A 242 5.27 18.22 -41.10
CA ASP A 242 4.95 19.27 -40.16
C ASP A 242 3.71 20.08 -40.63
N TYR A 243 2.73 20.17 -39.74
CA TYR A 243 1.50 20.97 -39.81
C TYR A 243 1.49 22.05 -38.72
N SER A 244 2.60 22.32 -38.03
CA SER A 244 2.68 23.27 -36.90
C SER A 244 2.32 24.71 -37.26
N GLY A 245 2.48 25.12 -38.52
CA GLY A 245 1.99 26.41 -39.01
C GLY A 245 0.48 26.48 -39.24
N ILE A 246 -0.25 25.39 -38.96
CA ILE A 246 -1.72 25.38 -38.92
C ILE A 246 -2.18 25.43 -37.47
N ASN A 247 -3.06 26.37 -37.10
CA ASN A 247 -3.52 26.50 -35.72
C ASN A 247 -4.23 25.23 -35.23
N THR A 248 -5.19 24.72 -36.02
CA THR A 248 -5.90 23.47 -35.71
C THR A 248 -5.92 22.51 -36.89
N PHE A 249 -5.34 21.33 -36.68
CA PHE A 249 -5.38 20.21 -37.60
C PHE A 249 -6.57 19.29 -37.28
N ASN A 250 -7.57 19.27 -38.16
CA ASN A 250 -8.88 18.71 -37.87
C ASN A 250 -9.16 17.45 -38.70
N PHE A 251 -9.61 16.40 -38.02
CA PHE A 251 -10.27 15.23 -38.60
C PHE A 251 -11.76 15.33 -38.32
N TYR A 252 -12.49 15.99 -39.20
CA TYR A 252 -13.85 16.48 -38.95
C TYR A 252 -14.76 16.13 -40.12
N GLY A 253 -15.19 14.88 -40.17
CA GLY A 253 -16.04 14.36 -41.23
C GLY A 253 -17.49 14.82 -41.11
N THR A 254 -18.28 14.55 -42.14
CA THR A 254 -19.71 14.88 -42.14
C THR A 254 -20.47 14.03 -41.12
N GLY A 255 -21.52 14.61 -40.53
CA GLY A 255 -22.45 13.86 -39.69
C GLY A 255 -23.28 12.86 -40.49
N GLY A 256 -23.84 11.86 -39.82
CA GLY A 256 -24.69 10.83 -40.44
C GLY A 256 -24.97 9.65 -39.54
N VAL A 257 -25.69 8.64 -40.04
CA VAL A 257 -26.02 7.43 -39.28
C VAL A 257 -25.17 6.27 -39.78
N GLY A 258 -24.44 5.61 -38.88
CA GLY A 258 -23.66 4.40 -39.18
C GLY A 258 -22.41 4.60 -40.03
N TYR A 259 -21.97 5.83 -40.29
CA TYR A 259 -20.74 6.08 -41.05
C TYR A 259 -19.49 5.91 -40.20
N ILE A 260 -18.51 5.17 -40.71
CA ILE A 260 -17.18 5.04 -40.11
C ILE A 260 -16.16 5.63 -41.08
N LYS A 261 -15.61 6.79 -40.74
CA LYS A 261 -14.65 7.54 -41.56
C LYS A 261 -13.26 7.35 -40.98
N THR A 262 -12.33 6.88 -41.79
CA THR A 262 -10.97 6.56 -41.34
C THR A 262 -9.96 7.55 -41.88
N TYR A 263 -9.11 8.07 -41.01
CA TYR A 263 -7.97 8.91 -41.35
C TYR A 263 -6.70 8.11 -41.04
N SER A 264 -5.99 7.72 -42.08
CA SER A 264 -4.90 6.73 -41.99
C SER A 264 -3.55 7.42 -42.18
N MET A 265 -2.76 7.52 -41.12
CA MET A 265 -1.44 8.16 -41.16
C MET A 265 -0.48 7.40 -42.08
N GLN A 266 0.24 8.13 -42.93
CA GLN A 266 1.25 7.59 -43.85
C GLN A 266 2.68 7.95 -43.43
N GLY A 267 2.85 8.67 -42.32
CA GLY A 267 4.13 9.07 -41.77
C GLY A 267 3.94 9.85 -40.46
N ASN A 268 5.04 10.29 -39.84
CA ASN A 268 5.00 11.05 -38.60
C ASN A 268 4.37 12.43 -38.82
N ILE A 269 3.62 12.91 -37.83
CA ILE A 269 2.92 14.20 -37.87
C ILE A 269 3.41 15.08 -36.72
N THR A 270 3.73 16.33 -37.04
CA THR A 270 3.85 17.42 -36.07
C THR A 270 2.73 18.42 -36.32
N ALA A 271 2.06 18.92 -35.28
CA ALA A 271 0.95 19.86 -35.41
C ALA A 271 0.92 20.83 -34.23
N ASN A 272 0.19 21.94 -34.37
CA ASN A 272 -0.13 22.77 -33.21
C ASN A 272 -1.24 22.09 -32.38
N ALA A 273 -2.52 22.26 -32.73
CA ALA A 273 -3.61 21.50 -32.11
C ALA A 273 -4.11 20.38 -33.03
N ILE A 274 -4.50 19.24 -32.46
CA ILE A 274 -5.23 18.18 -33.18
C ILE A 274 -6.64 18.06 -32.58
N ALA A 275 -7.65 18.03 -33.45
CA ALA A 275 -9.02 17.74 -33.07
C ALA A 275 -9.60 16.65 -33.96
N ILE A 276 -10.36 15.72 -33.37
CA ILE A 276 -11.03 14.65 -34.10
C ILE A 276 -12.46 14.47 -33.62
N GLY A 277 -13.40 14.40 -34.56
CA GLY A 277 -14.80 14.12 -34.29
C GLY A 277 -15.68 14.68 -35.41
N PRO A 278 -16.77 14.03 -35.80
CA PRO A 278 -17.59 14.48 -36.92
C PRO A 278 -18.53 15.61 -36.52
N ASN A 279 -19.08 16.28 -37.54
CA ASN A 279 -20.15 17.25 -37.39
C ASN A 279 -21.53 16.61 -37.22
N ASN A 280 -21.67 15.75 -36.21
CA ASN A 280 -22.95 15.11 -35.92
C ASN A 280 -23.96 16.10 -35.32
N SER A 281 -25.20 15.95 -35.76
CA SER A 281 -26.38 16.47 -35.03
C SER A 281 -26.85 15.44 -34.01
N SER A 282 -27.67 15.85 -33.04
CA SER A 282 -28.28 14.94 -32.06
C SER A 282 -28.95 13.74 -32.74
N GLY A 283 -28.67 12.53 -32.25
CA GLY A 283 -29.19 11.26 -32.79
C GLY A 283 -28.44 10.70 -34.01
N GLN A 284 -27.45 11.41 -34.55
CA GLN A 284 -26.53 10.84 -35.55
C GLN A 284 -25.51 9.94 -34.84
N THR A 285 -24.89 9.00 -35.57
CA THR A 285 -24.01 7.95 -35.01
C THR A 285 -22.69 7.80 -35.77
N ALA A 286 -22.35 8.77 -36.62
CA ALA A 286 -21.12 8.68 -37.40
C ALA A 286 -19.87 8.84 -36.52
N VAL A 287 -18.80 8.13 -36.87
CA VAL A 287 -17.53 8.14 -36.13
C VAL A 287 -16.38 8.53 -37.05
N ASP A 288 -15.50 9.41 -36.56
CA ASP A 288 -14.22 9.73 -37.18
C ASP A 288 -13.10 8.97 -36.46
N VAL A 289 -12.32 8.16 -37.20
CA VAL A 289 -11.29 7.27 -36.64
C VAL A 289 -9.92 7.65 -37.20
N LEU A 290 -9.04 8.20 -36.38
CA LEU A 290 -7.62 8.37 -36.71
C LEU A 290 -6.87 7.07 -36.38
N THR A 291 -6.29 6.45 -37.41
CA THR A 291 -5.40 5.30 -37.24
C THR A 291 -3.96 5.74 -37.48
N THR A 292 -3.15 5.60 -36.44
CA THR A 292 -1.76 6.08 -36.45
C THR A 292 -0.80 5.23 -37.27
N ASN A 293 -1.16 3.97 -37.56
CA ASN A 293 -0.30 3.01 -38.26
C ASN A 293 1.13 2.93 -37.69
N ASN A 294 1.26 3.07 -36.37
CA ASN A 294 2.53 3.08 -35.64
C ASN A 294 3.44 4.30 -35.90
N TYR A 295 2.94 5.33 -36.61
CA TYR A 295 3.65 6.59 -36.79
C TYR A 295 3.46 7.54 -35.61
N SER A 296 4.48 8.36 -35.36
CA SER A 296 4.50 9.28 -34.23
C SER A 296 3.64 10.51 -34.45
N ILE A 297 3.06 11.03 -33.38
CA ILE A 297 2.35 12.31 -33.34
C ILE A 297 3.09 13.22 -32.36
N THR A 298 3.35 14.47 -32.75
CA THR A 298 3.76 15.54 -31.83
C THR A 298 2.79 16.71 -31.97
N ALA A 299 2.11 17.11 -30.89
CA ALA A 299 1.20 18.25 -30.91
C ALA A 299 1.24 19.04 -29.60
N THR A 300 0.72 20.26 -29.57
CA THR A 300 0.54 21.06 -28.34
C THR A 300 -0.76 20.71 -27.60
N SER A 301 -1.78 20.22 -28.31
CA SER A 301 -3.03 19.74 -27.71
C SER A 301 -3.70 18.67 -28.55
N LEU A 302 -4.50 17.83 -27.90
CA LEU A 302 -5.29 16.79 -28.53
C LEU A 302 -6.71 16.74 -27.96
N ASN A 303 -7.70 16.90 -28.84
CA ASN A 303 -9.12 16.84 -28.51
C ASN A 303 -9.79 15.71 -29.28
N VAL A 304 -10.43 14.78 -28.57
CA VAL A 304 -11.26 13.70 -29.12
C VAL A 304 -12.71 13.98 -28.78
N GLY A 305 -13.52 14.21 -29.81
CA GLY A 305 -14.83 14.83 -29.71
C GLY A 305 -14.74 16.34 -29.52
N ASN A 306 -15.86 16.94 -29.15
CA ASN A 306 -15.95 18.36 -28.80
C ASN A 306 -17.04 18.59 -27.74
N SER A 307 -17.30 19.85 -27.38
CA SER A 307 -18.34 20.19 -26.39
C SER A 307 -19.77 19.91 -26.85
N ASN A 308 -19.97 19.58 -28.13
CA ASN A 308 -21.21 19.01 -28.63
C ASN A 308 -21.12 17.48 -28.45
N ASN A 309 -21.89 16.97 -27.48
CA ASN A 309 -21.90 15.57 -27.09
C ASN A 309 -22.31 14.58 -28.23
N ALA A 310 -22.75 15.07 -29.39
CA ALA A 310 -22.99 14.22 -30.56
C ALA A 310 -21.72 13.90 -31.39
N SER A 311 -20.57 14.55 -31.11
CA SER A 311 -19.34 14.33 -31.88
C SER A 311 -18.53 13.14 -31.35
N TYR A 312 -18.39 12.08 -32.17
CA TYR A 312 -17.69 10.82 -31.83
C TYR A 312 -16.36 10.67 -32.59
N GLY A 313 -15.27 11.12 -31.98
CA GLY A 313 -13.91 10.89 -32.43
C GLY A 313 -13.30 9.64 -31.82
N LYS A 314 -12.44 8.95 -32.57
CA LYS A 314 -11.68 7.80 -32.09
C LYS A 314 -10.23 7.84 -32.56
N ILE A 315 -9.31 7.46 -31.69
CA ILE A 315 -7.89 7.27 -32.04
C ILE A 315 -7.49 5.82 -31.80
N ASN A 316 -6.93 5.17 -32.81
CA ASN A 316 -6.26 3.88 -32.73
C ASN A 316 -4.74 4.10 -32.76
N ALA A 317 -4.10 3.98 -31.59
CA ALA A 317 -2.72 4.42 -31.39
C ALA A 317 -1.63 3.41 -31.78
N GLY A 318 -1.95 2.13 -32.04
CA GLY A 318 -0.94 1.15 -32.45
C GLY A 318 0.19 0.99 -31.43
N SER A 319 1.42 0.97 -31.93
CA SER A 319 2.67 1.05 -31.16
C SER A 319 3.33 2.44 -31.26
N SER A 320 2.55 3.48 -31.56
CA SER A 320 3.05 4.82 -31.85
C SER A 320 3.66 5.52 -30.64
N LEU A 321 4.56 6.48 -30.89
CA LEU A 321 4.97 7.48 -29.91
C LEU A 321 4.10 8.74 -30.08
N ILE A 322 3.28 9.06 -29.09
CA ILE A 322 2.37 10.22 -29.12
C ILE A 322 2.84 11.22 -28.07
N THR A 323 3.36 12.37 -28.50
CA THR A 323 3.82 13.45 -27.63
C THR A 323 2.88 14.65 -27.72
N ILE A 324 2.19 14.94 -26.63
CA ILE A 324 1.30 16.09 -26.48
C ILE A 324 1.91 17.06 -25.48
N ASN A 325 2.48 18.14 -26.00
CA ASN A 325 3.09 19.24 -25.26
C ASN A 325 2.04 20.18 -24.62
N GLY A 326 0.97 19.60 -24.10
CA GLY A 326 -0.13 20.28 -23.45
C GLY A 326 -1.26 19.31 -23.13
N ASN A 327 -2.51 19.75 -23.29
CA ASN A 327 -3.66 19.01 -22.78
C ASN A 327 -4.11 17.89 -23.73
N VAL A 328 -4.49 16.76 -23.15
CA VAL A 328 -5.25 15.69 -23.80
C VAL A 328 -6.66 15.67 -23.23
N ARG A 329 -7.67 15.76 -24.10
CA ARG A 329 -9.07 15.77 -23.71
C ARG A 329 -9.90 14.79 -24.54
N ILE A 330 -10.65 13.94 -23.86
CA ILE A 330 -11.71 13.12 -24.44
C ILE A 330 -13.02 13.70 -23.93
N TYR A 331 -13.82 14.26 -24.84
CA TYR A 331 -15.09 14.88 -24.48
C TYR A 331 -16.17 13.83 -24.19
N ALA A 332 -17.11 14.16 -23.32
CA ALA A 332 -18.27 13.32 -23.07
C ALA A 332 -19.17 13.24 -24.31
N THR A 333 -19.88 12.14 -24.46
CA THR A 333 -20.87 11.93 -25.52
C THR A 333 -22.30 11.81 -24.97
N ASP A 334 -23.26 11.76 -25.88
CA ASP A 334 -24.63 11.35 -25.60
C ASP A 334 -24.76 9.82 -25.62
N SER A 335 -25.97 9.30 -25.47
CA SER A 335 -26.22 7.86 -25.45
C SER A 335 -26.06 7.14 -26.80
N ASN A 336 -25.73 7.85 -27.89
CA ASN A 336 -25.76 7.30 -29.24
C ASN A 336 -24.37 6.87 -29.77
N GLY A 337 -23.29 7.27 -29.10
CA GLY A 337 -21.92 6.95 -29.51
C GLY A 337 -20.89 7.34 -28.45
N ASN A 338 -19.63 6.99 -28.67
CA ASN A 338 -18.53 7.23 -27.72
C ASN A 338 -17.34 7.90 -28.40
N ASN A 339 -16.71 8.83 -27.68
CA ASN A 339 -15.35 9.30 -27.90
C ASN A 339 -14.37 8.31 -27.26
N GLU A 340 -13.35 7.92 -28.01
CA GLU A 340 -12.43 6.88 -27.55
C GLU A 340 -10.97 7.17 -27.91
N ILE A 341 -10.08 7.05 -26.93
CA ILE A 341 -8.66 6.77 -27.21
C ILE A 341 -8.40 5.31 -26.92
N ASN A 342 -8.09 4.54 -27.97
CA ASN A 342 -7.58 3.18 -27.86
C ASN A 342 -6.05 3.21 -27.95
N ALA A 343 -5.40 3.14 -26.79
CA ALA A 343 -3.96 3.31 -26.65
C ALA A 343 -3.16 2.07 -27.08
N GLN A 344 -3.75 0.87 -27.13
CA GLN A 344 -3.09 -0.36 -27.60
C GLN A 344 -1.71 -0.57 -26.94
N THR A 345 -0.60 -0.54 -27.69
CA THR A 345 0.78 -0.72 -27.19
C THR A 345 1.61 0.58 -27.22
N SER A 346 0.95 1.72 -27.46
CA SER A 346 1.62 3.00 -27.71
C SER A 346 2.31 3.58 -26.46
N THR A 347 3.18 4.56 -26.68
CA THR A 347 3.75 5.39 -25.62
C THR A 347 3.23 6.81 -25.75
N TRP A 348 2.70 7.37 -24.66
CA TRP A 348 2.17 8.73 -24.60
C TRP A 348 3.07 9.59 -23.72
N ASN A 349 3.45 10.78 -24.19
CA ASN A 349 4.09 11.81 -23.39
C ASN A 349 3.15 13.00 -23.28
N ILE A 350 2.73 13.38 -22.07
CA ILE A 350 1.73 14.42 -21.84
C ILE A 350 2.28 15.47 -20.87
N SER A 351 2.44 16.71 -21.35
CA SER A 351 2.96 17.81 -20.53
C SER A 351 1.88 18.75 -19.96
N GLY A 352 0.60 18.45 -20.20
CA GLY A 352 -0.54 19.19 -19.67
C GLY A 352 -1.48 18.33 -18.83
N ASN A 353 -2.75 18.72 -18.82
CA ASN A 353 -3.83 17.99 -18.16
C ASN A 353 -4.26 16.79 -19.00
N PHE A 354 -4.65 15.71 -18.34
CA PHE A 354 -5.36 14.60 -18.96
C PHE A 354 -6.80 14.62 -18.45
N THR A 355 -7.76 14.83 -19.35
CA THR A 355 -9.18 14.81 -19.01
C THR A 355 -9.89 13.79 -19.88
N ASN A 356 -10.19 12.62 -19.31
CA ASN A 356 -11.14 11.69 -19.89
C ASN A 356 -12.54 11.99 -19.34
N SER A 357 -13.52 12.19 -20.22
CA SER A 357 -14.94 12.27 -19.87
C SER A 357 -15.77 11.21 -20.60
N ASP A 358 -15.10 10.23 -21.21
CA ASP A 358 -15.71 9.12 -21.94
C ASP A 358 -14.79 7.87 -21.86
N ILE A 359 -14.37 7.29 -22.99
CA ILE A 359 -13.60 6.04 -23.01
C ILE A 359 -12.10 6.28 -23.24
N PHE A 360 -11.29 5.79 -22.30
CA PHE A 360 -9.87 5.54 -22.50
C PHE A 360 -9.59 4.04 -22.34
N THR A 361 -9.15 3.40 -23.42
CA THR A 361 -8.80 1.97 -23.44
C THR A 361 -7.27 1.84 -23.41
N PRO A 362 -6.65 1.44 -22.27
CA PRO A 362 -5.20 1.51 -22.11
C PRO A 362 -4.40 0.47 -22.90
N GLY A 363 -4.99 -0.69 -23.22
CA GLY A 363 -4.24 -1.82 -23.76
C GLY A 363 -3.05 -2.20 -22.86
N THR A 364 -1.85 -2.31 -23.43
CA THR A 364 -0.57 -2.46 -22.72
C THR A 364 0.34 -1.23 -22.85
N SER A 365 -0.25 -0.06 -23.09
CA SER A 365 0.45 1.21 -23.33
C SER A 365 1.24 1.73 -22.11
N THR A 366 2.10 2.70 -22.38
CA THR A 366 2.78 3.50 -21.35
C THR A 366 2.38 4.96 -21.47
N VAL A 367 1.87 5.54 -20.38
CA VAL A 367 1.55 6.98 -20.31
C VAL A 367 2.55 7.67 -19.39
N ASN A 368 3.36 8.55 -19.96
CA ASN A 368 4.32 9.41 -19.29
C ASN A 368 3.76 10.82 -19.11
N PHE A 369 3.68 11.28 -17.88
CA PHE A 369 3.40 12.67 -17.53
C PHE A 369 4.72 13.44 -17.40
N THR A 370 4.93 14.44 -18.27
CA THR A 370 6.25 15.05 -18.55
C THR A 370 6.32 16.57 -18.33
N ALA A 371 5.26 17.21 -17.84
CA ALA A 371 5.22 18.64 -17.52
C ALA A 371 6.36 19.07 -16.58
N THR A 372 6.87 20.28 -16.76
CA THR A 372 7.89 20.88 -15.89
C THR A 372 7.34 21.92 -14.93
N THR A 373 6.02 22.13 -14.95
CA THR A 373 5.30 23.07 -14.08
C THR A 373 4.27 22.32 -13.23
N THR A 374 4.01 22.81 -12.02
CA THR A 374 2.95 22.30 -11.15
C THR A 374 1.55 22.71 -11.64
N GLY A 375 0.51 22.18 -10.97
CA GLY A 375 -0.89 22.55 -11.21
C GLY A 375 -1.58 21.77 -12.33
N LYS A 376 -1.01 20.63 -12.77
CA LYS A 376 -1.66 19.75 -13.74
C LYS A 376 -2.66 18.83 -13.06
N THR A 377 -3.68 18.41 -13.80
CA THR A 377 -4.72 17.52 -13.31
C THR A 377 -4.88 16.27 -14.18
N ILE A 378 -5.33 15.18 -13.53
CA ILE A 378 -5.67 13.92 -14.19
C ILE A 378 -7.09 13.54 -13.78
N THR A 379 -7.98 13.42 -14.76
CA THR A 379 -9.35 12.89 -14.61
C THR A 379 -9.43 11.66 -15.50
N SER A 380 -9.56 10.48 -14.89
CA SER A 380 -9.58 9.19 -15.59
C SER A 380 -10.98 8.75 -15.98
N ASN A 381 -12.03 9.27 -15.33
CA ASN A 381 -13.41 8.80 -15.45
C ASN A 381 -13.54 7.30 -15.14
N GLY A 382 -12.76 6.80 -14.18
CA GLY A 382 -12.73 5.40 -13.79
C GLY A 382 -11.93 4.49 -14.73
N ALA A 383 -11.45 5.00 -15.87
CA ALA A 383 -10.56 4.26 -16.76
C ALA A 383 -9.22 3.93 -16.06
N SER A 384 -8.62 2.83 -16.47
CA SER A 384 -7.29 2.44 -16.00
C SER A 384 -6.19 2.94 -16.94
N PHE A 385 -5.01 3.16 -16.38
CA PHE A 385 -3.75 3.19 -17.15
C PHE A 385 -3.10 1.81 -17.09
N TYR A 386 -2.29 1.43 -18.09
CA TYR A 386 -1.53 0.18 -18.01
C TYR A 386 -0.20 0.40 -17.29
N ASN A 387 0.80 1.00 -17.96
CA ASN A 387 1.96 1.60 -17.27
C ASN A 387 1.73 3.10 -17.12
N LEU A 388 1.94 3.61 -15.92
CA LEU A 388 1.82 5.03 -15.60
C LEU A 388 3.15 5.55 -15.06
N VAL A 389 3.70 6.57 -15.71
CA VAL A 389 5.02 7.12 -15.39
C VAL A 389 4.92 8.62 -15.16
N PHE A 390 5.53 9.12 -14.10
CA PHE A 390 5.75 10.55 -13.87
C PHE A 390 7.24 10.85 -14.06
N ASN A 391 7.56 11.67 -15.07
CA ASN A 391 8.92 11.96 -15.52
C ASN A 391 9.15 13.46 -15.83
N GLY A 392 8.34 14.34 -15.27
CA GLY A 392 8.47 15.78 -15.45
C GLY A 392 9.25 16.45 -14.31
N ALA A 393 10.48 16.91 -14.57
CA ALA A 393 11.28 17.63 -13.57
C ALA A 393 10.58 18.94 -13.16
N GLY A 394 10.23 19.07 -11.87
CA GLY A 394 9.46 20.22 -11.35
C GLY A 394 7.95 20.18 -11.65
N GLY A 395 7.49 19.21 -12.45
CA GLY A 395 6.07 18.97 -12.72
C GLY A 395 5.28 18.55 -11.49
N GLY A 396 3.98 18.81 -11.50
CA GLY A 396 3.08 18.37 -10.43
C GLY A 396 1.68 18.05 -10.94
N TRP A 397 1.19 16.85 -10.63
CA TRP A 397 -0.14 16.36 -11.01
C TRP A 397 -0.97 15.98 -9.81
N SER A 398 -2.21 16.45 -9.78
CA SER A 398 -3.24 16.02 -8.84
C SER A 398 -4.35 15.24 -9.55
N ILE A 399 -4.64 14.04 -9.07
CA ILE A 399 -5.77 13.26 -9.59
C ILE A 399 -7.11 13.86 -9.11
N GLN A 400 -8.16 13.76 -9.93
CA GLN A 400 -9.48 14.33 -9.63
C GLN A 400 -10.52 13.24 -9.29
N ASP A 401 -10.23 12.00 -9.65
CA ASP A 401 -11.01 10.80 -9.37
C ASP A 401 -10.10 9.65 -8.92
N ASN A 402 -10.69 8.50 -8.59
CA ASN A 402 -9.92 7.31 -8.20
C ASN A 402 -9.07 6.83 -9.38
N LEU A 403 -7.80 6.54 -9.12
CA LEU A 403 -6.82 6.14 -10.12
C LEU A 403 -6.62 4.63 -10.10
N ASN A 404 -6.71 3.98 -11.27
CA ASN A 404 -6.40 2.56 -11.45
C ASN A 404 -5.21 2.39 -12.40
N VAL A 405 -4.23 1.56 -12.02
CA VAL A 405 -3.06 1.21 -12.82
C VAL A 405 -2.96 -0.31 -12.91
N ASN A 406 -3.14 -0.86 -14.11
CA ASN A 406 -3.21 -2.32 -14.35
C ASN A 406 -1.84 -3.00 -14.36
N ASN A 407 -0.75 -2.24 -14.46
CA ASN A 407 0.61 -2.74 -14.35
C ASN A 407 1.43 -1.80 -13.45
N ASN A 408 2.51 -1.19 -13.94
CA ASN A 408 3.45 -0.48 -13.08
C ASN A 408 3.11 1.01 -12.94
N PHE A 409 3.25 1.52 -11.71
CA PHE A 409 3.31 2.95 -11.39
C PHE A 409 4.75 3.32 -11.12
N ILE A 410 5.28 4.30 -11.86
CA ILE A 410 6.69 4.69 -11.79
C ILE A 410 6.79 6.21 -11.58
N LEU A 411 7.43 6.64 -10.49
CA LEU A 411 7.73 8.03 -10.20
C LEU A 411 9.24 8.26 -10.33
N THR A 412 9.66 8.75 -11.48
CA THR A 412 11.07 9.04 -11.76
C THR A 412 11.46 10.44 -11.32
N GLN A 413 10.58 11.43 -11.46
CA GLN A 413 10.78 12.83 -11.05
C GLN A 413 9.46 13.61 -11.03
N GLY A 414 9.44 14.75 -10.32
CA GLY A 414 8.26 15.59 -10.17
C GLY A 414 7.37 15.19 -8.99
N THR A 415 6.18 15.77 -8.91
CA THR A 415 5.24 15.58 -7.79
C THR A 415 4.00 14.82 -8.26
N PHE A 416 3.67 13.73 -7.58
CA PHE A 416 2.38 13.07 -7.67
C PHE A 416 1.56 13.32 -6.40
N ASP A 417 0.34 13.79 -6.57
CA ASP A 417 -0.60 14.09 -5.50
C ASP A 417 -1.91 13.31 -5.69
N ALA A 418 -2.18 12.36 -4.78
CA ALA A 418 -3.42 11.57 -4.82
C ALA A 418 -4.69 12.39 -4.50
N ASN A 419 -4.57 13.62 -4.00
CA ASN A 419 -5.67 14.55 -3.78
C ASN A 419 -6.89 13.90 -3.09
N THR A 420 -6.63 13.15 -2.01
CA THR A 420 -7.62 12.38 -1.19
C THR A 420 -8.34 11.22 -1.88
N LYS A 421 -7.97 10.88 -3.12
CA LYS A 421 -8.58 9.80 -3.90
C LYS A 421 -7.87 8.46 -3.67
N ASN A 422 -8.57 7.38 -3.98
CA ASN A 422 -8.00 6.05 -3.92
C ASN A 422 -7.08 5.80 -5.12
N VAL A 423 -6.01 5.04 -4.91
CA VAL A 423 -5.07 4.61 -5.95
C VAL A 423 -4.93 3.09 -5.90
N SER A 424 -5.21 2.41 -6.99
CA SER A 424 -5.05 0.95 -7.10
C SER A 424 -3.98 0.63 -8.13
N ILE A 425 -3.00 -0.19 -7.75
CA ILE A 425 -1.84 -0.55 -8.58
C ILE A 425 -1.73 -2.06 -8.60
N ALA A 426 -2.02 -2.66 -9.74
CA ALA A 426 -1.99 -4.11 -9.91
C ALA A 426 -0.56 -4.66 -10.09
N GLY A 427 0.36 -3.87 -10.66
CA GLY A 427 1.78 -4.18 -10.76
C GLY A 427 2.61 -3.44 -9.71
N ASN A 428 3.88 -3.21 -10.04
CA ASN A 428 4.85 -2.66 -9.08
C ASN A 428 4.70 -1.15 -8.90
N PHE A 429 5.03 -0.69 -7.70
CA PHE A 429 5.25 0.73 -7.42
C PHE A 429 6.76 0.99 -7.36
N ASP A 430 7.28 1.90 -8.17
CA ASP A 430 8.70 2.23 -8.24
C ASP A 430 8.95 3.75 -8.18
N ALA A 431 9.67 4.18 -7.15
CA ALA A 431 10.20 5.53 -6.98
C ALA A 431 11.69 5.49 -6.54
N SER A 432 12.44 4.50 -7.02
CA SER A 432 13.84 4.22 -6.65
C SER A 432 14.88 5.13 -7.32
N GLY A 433 14.49 5.99 -8.27
CA GLY A 433 15.40 6.89 -9.01
C GLY A 433 16.09 7.96 -8.15
N SER A 434 17.02 8.72 -8.71
CA SER A 434 17.81 9.73 -7.96
C SER A 434 17.32 11.18 -8.12
N SER A 435 16.47 11.47 -9.10
CA SER A 435 15.96 12.82 -9.41
C SER A 435 14.94 13.31 -8.38
N THR A 436 14.85 14.63 -8.15
CA THR A 436 13.88 15.20 -7.19
C THR A 436 12.45 14.76 -7.48
N ARG A 437 11.82 14.11 -6.50
CA ARG A 437 10.46 13.60 -6.61
C ARG A 437 9.70 13.75 -5.29
N THR A 438 8.40 13.93 -5.39
CA THR A 438 7.50 14.03 -4.24
C THR A 438 6.31 13.12 -4.46
N ILE A 439 5.99 12.30 -3.46
CA ILE A 439 4.74 11.53 -3.42
C ILE A 439 3.89 11.97 -2.24
N THR A 440 2.63 12.31 -2.51
CA THR A 440 1.63 12.70 -1.52
C THR A 440 0.45 11.73 -1.57
N PHE A 441 0.33 10.88 -0.54
CA PHE A 441 -0.69 9.82 -0.46
C PHE A 441 -2.11 10.35 -0.17
N ASN A 442 -2.22 11.46 0.55
CA ASN A 442 -3.42 12.00 1.20
C ASN A 442 -4.20 10.96 2.03
N SER A 443 -5.50 11.20 2.25
CA SER A 443 -6.38 10.34 3.06
C SER A 443 -7.00 9.15 2.31
N GLY A 444 -6.75 9.01 1.00
CA GLY A 444 -7.28 7.91 0.19
C GLY A 444 -6.61 6.57 0.50
N THR A 445 -7.23 5.48 0.07
CA THR A 445 -6.65 4.13 0.16
C THR A 445 -5.77 3.84 -1.06
N TRP A 446 -4.54 3.41 -0.81
CA TRP A 446 -3.60 2.94 -1.82
C TRP A 446 -3.49 1.42 -1.75
N THR A 447 -4.00 0.73 -2.76
CA THR A 447 -3.93 -0.74 -2.85
C THR A 447 -2.81 -1.14 -3.80
N ILE A 448 -1.85 -1.92 -3.32
CA ILE A 448 -0.69 -2.39 -4.08
C ILE A 448 -0.76 -3.92 -4.19
N ALA A 449 -0.99 -4.44 -5.39
CA ALA A 449 -1.03 -5.87 -5.69
C ALA A 449 0.20 -6.37 -6.47
N GLY A 450 1.21 -5.52 -6.65
CA GLY A 450 2.47 -5.87 -7.28
C GLY A 450 3.47 -6.60 -6.40
N SER A 451 4.43 -7.23 -7.06
CA SER A 451 5.55 -7.96 -6.44
C SER A 451 6.58 -7.06 -5.74
N ARG A 452 6.59 -5.75 -6.03
CA ARG A 452 7.58 -4.81 -5.49
C ARG A 452 6.96 -3.44 -5.20
N PHE A 453 7.35 -2.89 -4.06
CA PHE A 453 7.16 -1.49 -3.67
C PHE A 453 8.54 -0.92 -3.33
N ASP A 454 9.04 -0.01 -4.16
CA ASP A 454 10.39 0.54 -4.03
C ASP A 454 10.36 2.06 -3.92
N THR A 455 10.93 2.62 -2.85
CA THR A 455 11.14 4.06 -2.68
C THR A 455 12.58 4.37 -2.28
N THR A 456 13.55 3.50 -2.62
CA THR A 456 14.93 3.57 -2.10
C THR A 456 15.78 4.74 -2.55
N GLY A 457 15.40 5.41 -3.63
CA GLY A 457 16.27 6.41 -4.23
C GLY A 457 16.55 7.62 -3.34
N THR A 458 17.57 8.39 -3.70
CA THR A 458 17.91 9.68 -3.07
C THR A 458 16.97 10.79 -3.54
N ASN A 459 16.71 11.86 -2.78
CA ASN A 459 15.88 13.02 -3.19
C ASN A 459 14.37 12.75 -3.37
N ILE A 460 13.81 11.80 -2.64
CA ILE A 460 12.35 11.62 -2.52
C ILE A 460 11.81 12.32 -1.27
N THR A 461 10.81 13.17 -1.46
CA THR A 461 9.97 13.69 -0.39
C THR A 461 8.73 12.80 -0.25
N ARG A 462 8.57 12.19 0.92
CA ARG A 462 7.45 11.30 1.26
C ARG A 462 6.48 12.06 2.15
N ASN A 463 5.38 12.55 1.59
CA ASN A 463 4.34 13.17 2.38
C ASN A 463 3.38 12.09 2.88
N ALA A 464 3.80 11.39 3.94
CA ALA A 464 2.90 10.53 4.69
C ALA A 464 1.71 11.39 5.14
N SER A 465 0.52 10.83 5.03
CA SER A 465 -0.75 11.51 5.30
C SER A 465 -1.72 10.47 5.82
N ASN A 466 -2.95 10.85 6.17
CA ASN A 466 -3.85 9.99 6.94
C ASN A 466 -4.37 8.73 6.21
N GLY A 467 -3.94 8.47 4.97
CA GLY A 467 -4.38 7.36 4.14
C GLY A 467 -3.90 5.98 4.60
N LEU A 468 -4.58 4.96 4.06
CA LEU A 468 -4.23 3.54 4.21
C LEU A 468 -3.41 3.09 3.00
N VAL A 469 -2.29 2.41 3.24
CA VAL A 469 -1.60 1.62 2.20
C VAL A 469 -1.83 0.13 2.47
N ASP A 470 -2.36 -0.59 1.49
CA ASP A 470 -2.81 -1.97 1.59
C ASP A 470 -2.07 -2.86 0.58
N PHE A 471 -1.18 -3.73 1.08
CA PHE A 471 -0.42 -4.68 0.28
C PHE A 471 -1.17 -6.01 0.20
N THR A 472 -1.85 -6.25 -0.92
CA THR A 472 -2.77 -7.38 -1.11
C THR A 472 -2.14 -8.61 -1.75
N SER A 473 -0.85 -8.53 -2.11
CA SER A 473 -0.12 -9.59 -2.80
C SER A 473 1.15 -10.01 -2.04
N THR A 474 1.90 -10.95 -2.64
CA THR A 474 3.27 -11.22 -2.17
C THR A 474 4.17 -10.11 -2.69
N THR A 475 4.68 -9.29 -1.79
CA THR A 475 5.34 -8.03 -2.15
C THR A 475 6.67 -7.89 -1.43
N THR A 476 7.70 -7.48 -2.17
CA THR A 476 8.96 -6.99 -1.62
C THR A 476 8.86 -5.50 -1.38
N ILE A 477 8.99 -5.08 -0.13
CA ILE A 477 8.93 -3.69 0.30
C ILE A 477 10.35 -3.22 0.57
N ASN A 478 10.79 -2.22 -0.19
CA ASN A 478 12.07 -1.56 -0.01
C ASN A 478 11.85 -0.05 0.08
N THR A 479 11.87 0.49 1.29
CA THR A 479 11.52 1.90 1.51
C THR A 479 12.72 2.84 1.45
N GLY A 480 13.93 2.30 1.63
CA GLY A 480 15.19 3.07 1.76
C GLY A 480 15.13 4.16 2.82
N ILE A 481 14.34 3.98 3.87
CA ILE A 481 14.23 4.93 4.97
C ILE A 481 15.48 4.79 5.86
N THR A 482 16.27 5.85 5.94
CA THR A 482 17.49 5.92 6.76
C THR A 482 17.38 6.89 7.94
N SER A 483 16.27 7.61 8.05
CA SER A 483 15.94 8.54 9.14
C SER A 483 14.54 8.24 9.70
N TRP A 484 14.11 8.95 10.75
CA TRP A 484 12.74 8.86 11.29
C TRP A 484 11.65 9.41 10.34
N ALA A 485 11.93 9.48 9.05
CA ALA A 485 11.00 9.93 8.04
C ALA A 485 9.86 8.92 7.86
N ARG A 486 8.66 9.34 8.25
CA ARG A 486 7.44 8.57 8.07
C ARG A 486 7.12 8.37 6.59
N LEU A 487 6.72 7.15 6.23
CA LEU A 487 6.21 6.82 4.91
C LEU A 487 4.73 6.42 4.94
N PHE A 488 4.32 5.65 5.96
CA PHE A 488 2.95 5.19 6.10
C PHE A 488 2.30 5.78 7.35
N ARG A 489 1.01 6.11 7.28
CA ARG A 489 0.17 6.31 8.48
C ARG A 489 -0.48 5.00 8.85
N ASN A 490 -1.38 4.52 8.00
CA ASN A 490 -2.05 3.24 8.19
C ASN A 490 -1.54 2.25 7.15
N LEU A 491 -1.32 1.01 7.58
CA LEU A 491 -0.76 -0.04 6.76
C LEU A 491 -1.51 -1.35 6.98
N THR A 492 -1.84 -2.06 5.90
CA THR A 492 -2.37 -3.42 5.94
C THR A 492 -1.53 -4.31 5.04
N LEU A 493 -1.15 -5.49 5.53
CA LEU A 493 -0.23 -6.38 4.83
C LEU A 493 -0.34 -7.84 5.31
N ALA A 494 0.41 -8.73 4.65
CA ALA A 494 0.47 -10.16 4.96
C ALA A 494 -0.91 -10.82 4.96
N TYR A 495 -1.57 -10.85 3.80
CA TYR A 495 -2.79 -11.63 3.58
C TYR A 495 -2.53 -13.14 3.58
N PRO A 496 -3.54 -13.99 3.82
CA PRO A 496 -3.38 -15.43 3.85
C PRO A 496 -2.73 -15.96 2.55
N GLY A 497 -1.71 -16.80 2.69
CA GLY A 497 -0.94 -17.34 1.56
C GLY A 497 -0.05 -16.32 0.84
N LYS A 498 0.10 -15.09 1.36
CA LYS A 498 0.99 -14.05 0.83
C LYS A 498 2.16 -13.81 1.77
N THR A 499 3.32 -13.51 1.18
CA THR A 499 4.53 -13.17 1.94
C THR A 499 4.94 -11.73 1.69
N ILE A 500 5.23 -10.99 2.75
CA ILE A 500 5.87 -9.68 2.69
C ILE A 500 7.35 -9.86 2.91
N TYR A 501 8.13 -9.43 1.93
CA TYR A 501 9.56 -9.45 1.96
C TYR A 501 10.10 -8.07 2.32
N LEU A 502 10.76 -7.95 3.47
CA LEU A 502 11.44 -6.73 3.87
C LEU A 502 12.84 -6.73 3.24
N GLU A 503 13.06 -5.84 2.28
CA GLU A 503 14.36 -5.59 1.67
C GLU A 503 14.85 -4.22 2.14
N ASN A 504 16.12 -4.07 2.46
CA ASN A 504 16.77 -2.78 2.58
C ASN A 504 18.23 -2.93 2.15
N ASN A 505 18.66 -2.11 1.21
CA ASN A 505 20.02 -2.13 0.67
C ASN A 505 20.89 -1.03 1.27
N LEU A 506 20.39 -0.36 2.32
CA LEU A 506 21.04 0.74 3.03
C LEU A 506 21.46 0.27 4.43
N SER A 507 22.41 0.98 5.05
CA SER A 507 22.99 0.66 6.36
C SER A 507 22.04 0.88 7.56
N SER A 508 20.72 0.99 7.34
CA SER A 508 19.73 1.24 8.39
C SER A 508 18.95 -0.03 8.72
N ASP A 509 18.57 -0.19 9.99
CA ASP A 509 17.66 -1.26 10.44
C ASP A 509 16.18 -0.96 10.10
N MET A 510 15.88 0.20 9.50
CA MET A 510 14.53 0.73 9.23
C MET A 510 14.01 0.32 7.85
N ASN A 511 13.10 -0.65 7.80
CA ASN A 511 12.45 -1.08 6.55
C ASN A 511 11.02 -0.59 6.44
N LEU A 512 10.25 -0.72 7.52
CA LEU A 512 8.84 -0.37 7.54
C LEU A 512 8.61 0.52 8.75
N TYR A 513 8.01 1.68 8.53
CA TYR A 513 7.69 2.63 9.59
C TYR A 513 6.27 3.16 9.37
N ALA A 514 5.40 2.97 10.36
CA ALA A 514 4.07 3.56 10.40
C ALA A 514 3.83 4.28 11.73
N ASP A 515 3.05 5.37 11.69
CA ASP A 515 2.67 6.18 12.86
C ASP A 515 1.15 6.17 13.15
N GLY A 516 0.40 5.23 12.55
CA GLY A 516 -1.06 5.04 12.72
C GLY A 516 -1.42 3.61 13.12
N GLN A 517 -1.75 2.73 12.18
CA GLN A 517 -1.99 1.30 12.47
C GLN A 517 -1.23 0.41 11.49
N ILE A 518 -0.76 -0.75 11.94
CA ILE A 518 -0.23 -1.83 11.10
C ILE A 518 -1.13 -3.05 11.31
N ARG A 519 -1.89 -3.45 10.30
CA ARG A 519 -2.78 -4.62 10.38
C ARG A 519 -2.18 -5.80 9.63
N LEU A 520 -2.08 -6.94 10.31
CA LEU A 520 -1.53 -8.19 9.79
C LEU A 520 -2.68 -9.16 9.53
N LYS A 521 -2.80 -9.64 8.29
CA LYS A 521 -3.99 -10.32 7.77
C LYS A 521 -3.89 -11.85 7.71
N GLY A 522 -2.86 -12.46 8.30
CA GLY A 522 -2.72 -13.92 8.42
C GLY A 522 -1.70 -14.59 7.47
N GLY A 523 -0.80 -13.81 6.89
CA GLY A 523 0.24 -14.26 5.95
C GLY A 523 1.61 -14.47 6.62
N ALA A 524 2.66 -14.14 5.87
CA ALA A 524 4.05 -14.22 6.34
C ALA A 524 4.80 -12.90 6.16
N ILE A 525 5.75 -12.61 7.05
CA ILE A 525 6.71 -11.52 6.93
C ILE A 525 8.13 -12.08 7.12
N THR A 526 8.99 -11.82 6.14
CA THR A 526 10.38 -12.27 6.19
C THR A 526 11.33 -11.29 5.53
N LYS A 527 12.62 -11.51 5.73
CA LYS A 527 13.70 -10.74 5.09
C LYS A 527 13.88 -11.20 3.64
N SER A 528 14.17 -10.25 2.74
CA SER A 528 14.67 -10.54 1.40
C SER A 528 16.16 -10.23 1.29
N GLY A 529 16.91 -11.13 0.64
CA GLY A 529 18.33 -10.96 0.32
C GLY A 529 19.27 -10.91 1.53
N THR A 530 20.54 -10.59 1.28
CA THR A 530 21.63 -10.57 2.28
C THR A 530 22.02 -9.17 2.76
N GLY A 531 21.35 -8.11 2.28
CA GLY A 531 21.80 -6.71 2.39
C GLY A 531 21.68 -6.01 3.76
N VAL A 532 20.69 -6.37 4.59
CA VAL A 532 20.55 -5.86 5.98
C VAL A 532 20.95 -6.94 6.96
N THR A 533 21.55 -6.61 8.09
CA THR A 533 21.67 -7.56 9.21
C THR A 533 20.34 -7.72 9.96
N ASN A 534 19.53 -6.65 10.12
CA ASN A 534 18.36 -6.61 11.02
C ASN A 534 17.14 -5.83 10.46
N PRO A 535 16.39 -6.34 9.46
CA PRO A 535 15.21 -5.63 8.97
C PRO A 535 14.15 -5.49 10.06
N SER A 536 13.72 -4.25 10.33
CA SER A 536 12.76 -3.98 11.40
C SER A 536 11.46 -3.34 10.90
N ILE A 537 10.37 -3.69 11.58
CA ILE A 537 9.08 -2.99 11.55
C ILE A 537 9.04 -2.06 12.75
N TYR A 538 8.93 -0.77 12.47
CA TYR A 538 8.81 0.31 13.44
C TYR A 538 7.35 0.75 13.56
N ALA A 539 6.85 0.76 14.79
CA ALA A 539 5.54 1.27 15.15
C ALA A 539 5.71 2.47 16.10
N GLY A 540 5.28 3.64 15.63
CA GLY A 540 5.21 4.87 16.42
C GLY A 540 6.47 5.74 16.40
N TYR A 541 6.29 7.04 16.73
CA TYR A 541 7.34 8.04 17.07
C TYR A 541 6.73 9.40 17.45
N ASN A 542 5.56 9.78 16.90
CA ASN A 542 4.97 11.11 17.12
C ASN A 542 3.53 11.03 17.65
N ALA A 543 3.33 11.56 18.84
CA ALA A 543 2.02 11.79 19.47
C ALA A 543 1.05 12.55 18.53
N PRO A 544 -0.28 12.34 18.68
CA PRO A 544 -0.95 11.72 19.83
C PRO A 544 -1.31 10.23 19.69
N TYR A 545 -1.03 9.59 18.56
CA TYR A 545 -1.56 8.25 18.28
C TYR A 545 -0.58 7.14 18.69
N SER A 546 -1.03 6.17 19.50
CA SER A 546 -0.33 4.89 19.64
C SER A 546 -0.38 4.16 18.30
N THR A 547 0.76 3.71 17.80
CA THR A 547 0.77 2.84 16.63
C THR A 547 0.71 1.39 17.06
N ASP A 548 -0.42 0.76 16.79
CA ASP A 548 -0.62 -0.64 17.12
C ASP A 548 -0.32 -1.54 15.93
N ILE A 549 0.36 -2.65 16.21
CA ILE A 549 0.43 -3.79 15.30
C ILE A 549 -0.73 -4.70 15.70
N ILE A 550 -1.73 -4.82 14.82
CA ILE A 550 -2.97 -5.55 15.07
C ILE A 550 -2.95 -6.84 14.25
N PHE A 551 -3.08 -7.97 14.91
CA PHE A 551 -3.22 -9.27 14.26
C PHE A 551 -4.70 -9.54 14.00
N ASP A 552 -5.17 -9.24 12.78
CA ASP A 552 -6.53 -9.62 12.36
C ASP A 552 -6.62 -11.15 12.14
N ALA A 553 -5.48 -11.82 11.92
CA ALA A 553 -5.34 -13.28 11.86
C ALA A 553 -3.89 -13.72 12.19
N PRO A 554 -3.64 -14.99 12.57
CA PRO A 554 -2.31 -15.49 12.91
C PRO A 554 -1.31 -15.27 11.77
N THR A 555 -0.27 -14.47 12.02
CA THR A 555 0.70 -14.05 11.00
C THR A 555 2.09 -14.54 11.37
N SER A 556 2.75 -15.26 10.46
CA SER A 556 4.11 -15.76 10.71
C SER A 556 5.16 -14.66 10.47
N ILE A 557 5.98 -14.38 11.47
CA ILE A 557 7.11 -13.44 11.35
C ILE A 557 8.40 -14.22 11.58
N SER A 558 9.33 -14.12 10.63
CA SER A 558 10.59 -14.90 10.68
C SER A 558 11.61 -14.35 11.70
N SER A 559 12.56 -15.20 12.10
CA SER A 559 13.65 -14.89 13.06
C SER A 559 14.73 -13.94 12.56
N SER A 560 14.60 -13.45 11.33
CA SER A 560 15.40 -12.36 10.81
C SER A 560 14.72 -10.99 10.92
N VAL A 561 13.47 -10.92 11.38
CA VAL A 561 12.69 -9.67 11.43
C VAL A 561 12.60 -9.17 12.88
N TYR A 562 12.74 -7.87 13.05
CA TYR A 562 12.68 -7.18 14.34
C TYR A 562 11.41 -6.33 14.43
N ILE A 563 10.79 -6.27 15.60
CA ILE A 563 9.69 -5.34 15.89
C ILE A 563 10.19 -4.28 16.86
N ARG A 564 9.86 -3.01 16.61
CA ARG A 564 10.27 -1.88 17.45
C ARG A 564 9.09 -0.96 17.69
N TYR A 565 8.69 -0.79 18.94
CA TYR A 565 7.73 0.23 19.39
C TYR A 565 8.49 1.42 19.96
N LEU A 566 8.22 2.63 19.46
CA LEU A 566 9.01 3.83 19.78
C LEU A 566 8.17 4.95 20.37
N LEU A 567 8.49 5.34 21.60
CA LEU A 567 7.77 6.35 22.36
C LEU A 567 8.59 7.63 22.52
N SER A 568 7.98 8.81 22.38
CA SER A 568 8.65 10.12 22.53
C SER A 568 7.92 11.10 23.47
N THR A 569 6.77 10.71 24.04
CA THR A 569 5.89 11.61 24.81
C THR A 569 5.45 11.00 26.15
N ASN A 570 4.91 11.84 27.04
CA ASN A 570 4.33 11.48 28.34
C ASN A 570 2.97 10.75 28.19
N ALA A 571 2.92 9.63 27.46
CA ALA A 571 1.69 8.92 27.12
C ALA A 571 1.75 7.44 27.50
N THR A 572 0.58 6.86 27.78
CA THR A 572 0.37 5.41 27.88
C THR A 572 -0.03 4.88 26.52
N TRP A 573 0.78 3.99 25.95
CA TRP A 573 0.54 3.30 24.69
C TRP A 573 0.01 1.91 24.99
N GLN A 574 -1.25 1.69 24.67
CA GLN A 574 -1.86 0.38 24.78
C GLN A 574 -1.59 -0.38 23.49
N ILE A 575 -0.87 -1.50 23.55
CA ILE A 575 -0.54 -2.29 22.37
C ILE A 575 -1.33 -3.59 22.36
N SER A 576 -1.95 -3.88 21.21
CA SER A 576 -2.58 -5.17 20.96
C SER A 576 -1.49 -6.21 20.69
N ALA A 577 -1.09 -6.94 21.74
CA ALA A 577 -0.15 -8.05 21.58
C ALA A 577 -0.82 -9.24 20.86
N GLY A 578 -0.01 -10.20 20.45
CA GLY A 578 -0.47 -11.41 19.78
C GLY A 578 0.65 -12.41 19.61
N ASP A 579 0.50 -13.31 18.65
CA ASP A 579 1.53 -14.27 18.27
C ASP A 579 2.43 -13.68 17.17
N PHE A 580 3.60 -13.19 17.59
CA PHE A 580 4.66 -12.71 16.71
C PHE A 580 5.52 -13.86 16.17
N GLY A 581 5.16 -15.12 16.44
CA GLY A 581 5.81 -16.31 15.91
C GLY A 581 7.31 -16.31 16.20
N SER A 582 8.11 -16.51 15.15
CA SER A 582 9.56 -16.65 15.27
C SER A 582 10.32 -15.33 15.20
N VAL A 583 9.71 -14.17 15.45
CA VAL A 583 10.38 -12.85 15.41
C VAL A 583 11.72 -12.85 16.14
N ALA A 584 12.73 -12.14 15.61
CA ALA A 584 14.07 -12.06 16.20
C ALA A 584 14.04 -11.46 17.61
N SER A 585 13.40 -10.30 17.73
CA SER A 585 13.14 -9.64 19.01
C SER A 585 12.07 -8.57 18.87
N ILE A 586 11.43 -8.25 20.00
CA ILE A 586 10.50 -7.14 20.15
C ILE A 586 11.15 -6.11 21.05
N TYR A 587 11.33 -4.89 20.57
CA TYR A 587 11.88 -3.80 21.36
C TYR A 587 10.81 -2.81 21.76
N PHE A 588 10.80 -2.49 23.05
CA PHE A 588 10.07 -1.39 23.65
C PHE A 588 11.07 -0.26 23.93
N ILE A 589 10.99 0.81 23.16
CA ILE A 589 11.99 1.88 23.17
C ILE A 589 11.31 3.22 23.50
N SER A 590 11.79 3.90 24.53
CA SER A 590 11.49 5.31 24.76
C SER A 590 12.68 6.17 24.34
N TYR A 591 12.46 7.22 23.54
CA TYR A 591 13.50 8.16 23.08
C TYR A 591 13.46 9.52 23.81
N GLY A 592 12.46 9.73 24.67
CA GLY A 592 12.32 10.91 25.51
C GLY A 592 10.96 10.93 26.22
N GLY A 593 10.79 11.88 27.15
CA GLY A 593 9.54 12.12 27.86
C GLY A 593 9.59 11.75 29.35
N THR A 594 8.60 12.25 30.08
CA THR A 594 8.34 11.98 31.50
C THR A 594 7.20 10.97 31.62
N ASN A 595 7.45 9.87 32.31
CA ASN A 595 6.54 8.74 32.53
C ASN A 595 5.94 8.13 31.25
N PRO A 596 6.73 7.83 30.20
CA PRO A 596 6.21 7.05 29.07
C PRO A 596 5.80 5.66 29.56
N LYS A 597 4.66 5.15 29.10
CA LYS A 597 4.17 3.82 29.48
C LYS A 597 3.78 3.00 28.26
N ILE A 598 4.18 1.74 28.20
CA ILE A 598 3.59 0.73 27.30
C ILE A 598 2.74 -0.20 28.15
N GLN A 599 1.53 -0.52 27.70
CA GLN A 599 0.63 -1.47 28.35
C GLN A 599 0.19 -2.53 27.34
N LEU A 600 0.32 -3.81 27.68
CA LEU A 600 -0.24 -4.89 26.86
C LEU A 600 -1.76 -4.97 27.05
N LEU A 601 -2.50 -5.14 25.96
CA LEU A 601 -3.93 -5.41 26.00
C LEU A 601 -4.30 -6.89 25.97
N ASN A 602 -3.39 -7.74 25.47
CA ASN A 602 -3.61 -9.15 25.18
C ASN A 602 -2.33 -9.97 25.48
N ASN A 603 -2.45 -11.30 25.43
CA ASN A 603 -1.30 -12.21 25.55
C ASN A 603 -0.28 -11.98 24.43
N LEU A 604 1.01 -12.15 24.75
CA LEU A 604 2.13 -12.02 23.82
C LEU A 604 2.83 -13.37 23.65
N VAL A 605 3.02 -13.82 22.42
CA VAL A 605 3.82 -15.01 22.08
C VAL A 605 4.89 -14.63 21.06
N ALA A 606 6.14 -15.04 21.29
CA ALA A 606 7.26 -14.91 20.36
C ALA A 606 8.36 -15.94 20.69
N THR A 607 9.28 -16.24 19.77
CA THR A 607 10.55 -16.94 20.09
C THR A 607 11.73 -15.98 20.25
N GLY A 608 11.51 -14.67 20.11
CA GLY A 608 12.52 -13.65 20.33
C GLY A 608 12.58 -13.21 21.78
N TYR A 609 13.51 -12.30 22.10
CA TYR A 609 13.50 -11.62 23.38
C TYR A 609 12.72 -10.30 23.33
N ILE A 610 12.23 -9.87 24.50
CA ILE A 610 11.74 -8.50 24.69
C ILE A 610 12.89 -7.63 25.22
N GLY A 611 13.22 -6.57 24.49
CA GLY A 611 14.22 -5.57 24.92
C GLY A 611 13.53 -4.29 25.40
N ILE A 612 13.81 -3.87 26.63
CA ILE A 612 13.25 -2.65 27.23
C ILE A 612 14.35 -1.59 27.31
N ILE A 613 14.21 -0.52 26.55
CA ILE A 613 15.26 0.49 26.35
C ILE A 613 14.71 1.90 26.57
N ALA A 614 15.41 2.69 27.37
CA ALA A 614 15.15 4.12 27.53
C ALA A 614 16.32 4.97 27.01
N GLY A 615 15.99 6.03 26.28
CA GLY A 615 16.92 7.06 25.83
C GLY A 615 17.37 7.96 26.98
N ASN A 616 18.45 8.69 26.76
CA ASN A 616 19.11 9.55 27.76
C ASN A 616 18.22 10.65 28.36
N THR A 617 17.13 11.04 27.69
CA THR A 617 16.20 12.08 28.13
C THR A 617 14.87 11.53 28.67
N SER A 618 14.65 10.22 28.62
CA SER A 618 13.45 9.58 29.16
C SER A 618 13.53 9.51 30.68
N THR A 619 12.42 9.67 31.39
CA THR A 619 12.34 9.49 32.85
C THR A 619 11.08 8.69 33.19
N GLY A 620 11.18 7.68 34.05
CA GLY A 620 10.02 6.87 34.48
C GLY A 620 9.40 5.99 33.39
N PHE A 621 10.20 5.39 32.50
CA PHE A 621 9.67 4.50 31.45
C PHE A 621 9.13 3.20 32.05
N VAL A 622 7.83 2.96 31.89
CA VAL A 622 7.15 1.75 32.39
C VAL A 622 6.70 0.87 31.22
N VAL A 623 6.97 -0.42 31.29
CA VAL A 623 6.29 -1.45 30.50
C VAL A 623 5.40 -2.23 31.44
N ASP A 624 4.15 -2.44 31.07
CA ASP A 624 3.13 -3.07 31.90
C ASP A 624 2.48 -4.22 31.13
N PHE A 625 2.66 -5.44 31.61
CA PHE A 625 2.05 -6.63 31.01
C PHE A 625 0.57 -6.77 31.36
N ASN A 626 0.06 -6.03 32.36
CA ASN A 626 -1.37 -5.86 32.62
C ASN A 626 -2.13 -7.21 32.70
N ASP A 627 -1.63 -8.12 33.54
CA ASP A 627 -2.16 -9.46 33.77
C ASP A 627 -2.13 -10.43 32.58
N ASN A 628 -1.54 -10.05 31.45
CA ASN A 628 -1.46 -10.91 30.27
C ASN A 628 -0.35 -11.95 30.37
N ASN A 629 -0.57 -13.10 29.74
CA ASN A 629 0.46 -14.12 29.60
C ASN A 629 1.50 -13.70 28.55
N VAL A 630 2.78 -13.89 28.87
CA VAL A 630 3.91 -13.55 27.99
C VAL A 630 4.75 -14.81 27.79
N ASN A 631 4.85 -15.27 26.54
CA ASN A 631 5.60 -16.47 26.18
C ASN A 631 6.69 -16.10 25.17
N ILE A 632 7.93 -16.01 25.63
CA ILE A 632 9.09 -15.46 24.89
C ILE A 632 10.37 -16.23 25.21
N ASP A 633 11.49 -15.88 24.56
CA ASP A 633 12.78 -16.52 24.88
C ASP A 633 13.46 -15.89 26.10
N SER A 634 13.44 -14.56 26.21
CA SER A 634 14.08 -13.84 27.32
C SER A 634 13.60 -12.39 27.43
N ILE A 635 13.89 -11.74 28.56
CA ILE A 635 13.69 -10.30 28.77
C ILE A 635 15.05 -9.64 29.01
N GLN A 636 15.29 -8.54 28.32
CA GLN A 636 16.52 -7.77 28.41
C GLN A 636 16.23 -6.32 28.80
N PHE A 637 16.87 -5.86 29.88
CA PHE A 637 16.79 -4.47 30.33
C PHE A 637 18.02 -3.68 29.89
N GLY A 638 17.78 -2.48 29.36
CA GLY A 638 18.80 -1.52 28.96
C GLY A 638 19.48 -1.83 27.62
N ALA A 639 20.26 -0.87 27.13
CA ALA A 639 21.17 -0.99 25.99
C ALA A 639 22.36 -0.04 26.18
N SER A 640 23.40 -0.13 25.34
CA SER A 640 24.65 0.64 25.43
C SER A 640 24.53 2.18 25.32
N TRP A 641 23.32 2.73 25.20
CA TRP A 641 23.06 4.10 24.74
C TRP A 641 22.56 5.06 25.85
N GLY A 642 22.36 4.59 27.09
CA GLY A 642 21.96 5.45 28.20
C GLY A 642 21.87 4.76 29.57
N LEU A 643 22.14 5.51 30.64
CA LEU A 643 22.13 5.06 32.05
C LEU A 643 20.76 5.25 32.73
N VAL A 644 19.66 5.26 31.96
CA VAL A 644 18.35 5.65 32.48
C VAL A 644 17.53 4.44 32.94
N SER A 645 16.72 4.65 33.97
CA SER A 645 15.88 3.63 34.59
C SER A 645 14.67 3.26 33.74
N THR A 646 14.30 1.98 33.82
CA THR A 646 13.05 1.44 33.25
C THR A 646 12.39 0.54 34.28
N GLN A 647 11.09 0.41 34.19
CA GLN A 647 10.30 -0.47 35.05
C GLN A 647 9.50 -1.44 34.18
N LEU A 648 9.46 -2.71 34.58
CA LEU A 648 8.54 -3.72 34.03
C LEU A 648 7.60 -4.19 35.14
N ASN A 649 6.29 -4.06 34.91
CA ASN A 649 5.24 -4.61 35.76
C ASN A 649 4.71 -5.89 35.13
N ALA A 650 4.82 -7.00 35.85
CA ALA A 650 4.47 -8.34 35.36
C ALA A 650 2.96 -8.62 35.45
N GLY A 651 2.24 -8.03 36.41
CA GLY A 651 0.86 -8.38 36.73
C GLY A 651 0.71 -9.79 37.32
N ASN A 652 -0.42 -10.43 37.06
CA ASN A 652 -0.76 -11.78 37.54
C ASN A 652 -0.65 -12.87 36.46
N GLY A 653 -0.27 -12.50 35.23
CA GLY A 653 -0.12 -13.44 34.10
C GLY A 653 1.08 -14.38 34.23
N ALA A 654 1.07 -15.46 33.46
CA ALA A 654 2.22 -16.35 33.35
C ALA A 654 3.28 -15.77 32.39
N ILE A 655 4.52 -15.68 32.86
CA ILE A 655 5.69 -15.25 32.06
C ILE A 655 6.58 -16.47 31.81
N ASN A 656 6.57 -16.98 30.59
CA ASN A 656 7.40 -18.11 30.16
C ASN A 656 8.60 -17.59 29.37
N LEU A 657 9.81 -17.80 29.88
CA LEU A 657 11.09 -17.45 29.27
C LEU A 657 11.80 -18.74 28.84
N ASN A 658 11.55 -19.19 27.62
CA ASN A 658 11.93 -20.53 27.15
C ASN A 658 13.36 -20.62 26.63
N GLY A 659 13.97 -19.47 26.33
CA GLY A 659 15.31 -19.37 25.78
C GLY A 659 16.40 -19.37 26.86
N VAL A 660 17.64 -19.56 26.43
CA VAL A 660 18.81 -19.58 27.33
C VAL A 660 19.14 -18.21 27.96
N GLY A 661 18.55 -17.13 27.43
CA GLY A 661 18.77 -15.75 27.90
C GLY A 661 18.14 -15.45 29.26
N GLY A 662 16.97 -16.03 29.57
CA GLY A 662 16.23 -15.82 30.82
C GLY A 662 15.91 -14.34 31.08
N ILE A 663 16.23 -13.83 32.28
CA ILE A 663 16.14 -12.40 32.60
C ILE A 663 17.56 -11.84 32.66
N GLN A 664 17.81 -10.73 31.96
CA GLN A 664 19.12 -10.08 31.99
C GLN A 664 19.06 -8.56 31.95
N VAL A 665 20.01 -7.94 32.65
CA VAL A 665 20.35 -6.52 32.52
C VAL A 665 21.67 -6.39 31.73
N ASN A 666 21.70 -5.46 30.76
CA ASN A 666 22.88 -5.23 29.94
C ASN A 666 24.01 -4.54 30.71
N ASN A 667 25.27 -4.79 30.32
CA ASN A 667 26.43 -4.15 30.93
C ASN A 667 26.41 -2.64 30.66
N ASN A 668 26.84 -1.83 31.64
CA ASN A 668 26.79 -0.36 31.59
C ASN A 668 25.38 0.24 31.39
N SER A 669 24.33 -0.40 31.90
CA SER A 669 22.97 0.15 31.92
C SER A 669 22.68 0.91 33.22
N GLY A 670 21.56 1.64 33.25
CA GLY A 670 21.07 2.33 34.45
C GLY A 670 20.50 1.38 35.52
N SER A 671 19.77 1.95 36.47
CA SER A 671 19.04 1.19 37.50
C SER A 671 17.63 0.87 37.02
N HIS A 672 17.27 -0.40 36.88
CA HIS A 672 15.96 -0.86 36.41
C HIS A 672 15.15 -1.50 37.54
N THR A 673 13.85 -1.61 37.36
CA THR A 673 12.94 -2.27 38.31
C THR A 673 12.11 -3.36 37.60
N LEU A 674 11.97 -4.52 38.23
CA LEU A 674 11.05 -5.58 37.85
C LEU A 674 10.07 -5.83 38.99
N ASP A 675 8.82 -5.41 38.79
CA ASP A 675 7.72 -5.66 39.71
C ASP A 675 7.02 -6.94 39.28
N LEU A 676 7.22 -8.02 40.04
CA LEU A 676 6.67 -9.35 39.73
C LEU A 676 5.20 -9.50 40.13
N GLU A 677 4.71 -8.65 41.04
CA GLU A 677 3.33 -8.68 41.52
C GLU A 677 2.87 -10.10 41.90
N GLY A 678 1.86 -10.67 41.24
CA GLY A 678 1.37 -12.04 41.46
C GLY A 678 1.79 -13.05 40.38
N ALA A 679 2.69 -12.67 39.47
CA ALA A 679 3.00 -13.46 38.28
C ALA A 679 3.60 -14.84 38.60
N THR A 680 3.36 -15.80 37.70
CA THR A 680 4.15 -17.05 37.64
C THR A 680 5.21 -16.91 36.56
N VAL A 681 6.49 -16.88 36.93
CA VAL A 681 7.61 -16.68 36.01
C VAL A 681 8.40 -17.97 35.85
N ASN A 682 8.28 -18.61 34.69
CA ASN A 682 9.04 -19.80 34.31
C ASN A 682 10.28 -19.40 33.52
N VAL A 683 11.48 -19.72 34.03
CA VAL A 683 12.75 -19.28 33.45
C VAL A 683 13.62 -20.50 33.09
N ALA A 684 13.76 -20.76 31.80
CA ALA A 684 14.67 -21.79 31.30
C ALA A 684 16.13 -21.32 31.27
N GLY A 685 16.35 -20.02 31.02
CA GLY A 685 17.66 -19.38 31.01
C GLY A 685 18.16 -18.97 32.41
N ASN A 686 19.09 -18.02 32.48
CA ASN A 686 19.62 -17.51 33.75
C ASN A 686 18.77 -16.37 34.34
N TRP A 687 18.90 -16.13 35.64
CA TRP A 687 18.34 -14.95 36.31
C TRP A 687 19.47 -13.97 36.64
N LYS A 688 19.68 -12.97 35.79
CA LYS A 688 20.81 -12.04 35.91
C LYS A 688 20.36 -10.62 36.23
N SER A 689 20.19 -10.32 37.52
CA SER A 689 19.75 -8.99 37.97
C SER A 689 20.88 -7.97 38.12
N ALA A 690 22.14 -8.37 37.89
CA ALA A 690 23.27 -7.46 37.83
C ALA A 690 24.30 -7.88 36.77
N ASN A 691 24.86 -6.89 36.06
CA ASN A 691 25.94 -7.05 35.09
C ASN A 691 26.74 -5.75 34.93
N GLY A 692 28.00 -5.72 35.40
CA GLY A 692 28.80 -4.49 35.46
C GLY A 692 28.12 -3.41 36.31
N SER A 693 27.90 -2.21 35.77
CA SER A 693 27.13 -1.16 36.45
C SER A 693 25.61 -1.26 36.29
N GLY A 694 25.11 -2.16 35.43
CA GLY A 694 23.68 -2.37 35.24
C GLY A 694 23.07 -3.10 36.43
N LEU A 695 21.97 -2.55 36.97
CA LEU A 695 21.27 -3.09 38.14
C LEU A 695 19.79 -3.28 37.82
N LEU A 696 19.22 -4.41 38.27
CA LEU A 696 17.80 -4.70 38.25
C LEU A 696 17.31 -4.97 39.68
N THR A 697 16.51 -4.06 40.21
CA THR A 697 15.81 -4.25 41.49
C THR A 697 14.58 -5.11 41.25
N VAL A 698 14.47 -6.24 41.96
CA VAL A 698 13.33 -7.15 41.85
C VAL A 698 12.40 -6.95 43.05
N ASN A 699 11.16 -6.58 42.78
CA ASN A 699 10.10 -6.52 43.78
C ASN A 699 9.21 -7.76 43.64
N PRO A 700 9.27 -8.70 44.59
CA PRO A 700 8.71 -10.03 44.40
C PRO A 700 7.18 -10.14 44.51
N GLY A 701 6.50 -9.18 45.16
CA GLY A 701 5.05 -9.28 45.42
C GLY A 701 4.68 -10.62 46.08
N THR A 702 3.69 -11.31 45.53
CA THR A 702 3.26 -12.69 45.88
C THR A 702 3.59 -13.70 44.76
N SER A 703 4.55 -13.38 43.90
CA SER A 703 4.88 -14.15 42.69
C SER A 703 5.45 -15.54 42.95
N THR A 704 5.46 -16.37 41.91
CA THR A 704 6.18 -17.65 41.90
C THR A 704 7.19 -17.68 40.76
N VAL A 705 8.47 -17.81 41.10
CA VAL A 705 9.56 -17.95 40.11
C VAL A 705 10.02 -19.39 40.04
N ASN A 706 9.86 -20.02 38.87
CA ASN A 706 10.28 -21.38 38.59
C ASN A 706 11.51 -21.36 37.68
N LEU A 707 12.65 -21.80 38.19
CA LEU A 707 13.87 -22.00 37.42
C LEU A 707 13.84 -23.40 36.78
N THR A 708 13.47 -23.46 35.50
CA THR A 708 13.13 -24.71 34.80
C THR A 708 14.26 -25.27 33.94
N GLY A 709 15.35 -24.51 33.75
CA GLY A 709 16.50 -24.93 32.94
C GLY A 709 17.34 -26.04 33.57
N GLY A 710 18.44 -26.43 32.93
CA GLY A 710 19.44 -27.33 33.52
C GLY A 710 20.30 -26.59 34.56
N ASN A 711 21.55 -26.32 34.19
CA ASN A 711 22.43 -25.45 34.97
C ASN A 711 21.99 -23.99 34.81
N GLN A 712 21.85 -23.28 35.93
CA GLN A 712 21.37 -21.89 35.94
C GLN A 712 22.16 -21.04 36.94
N ILE A 713 22.24 -19.75 36.64
CA ILE A 713 22.92 -18.75 37.45
C ILE A 713 21.89 -17.73 37.93
N ILE A 714 21.95 -17.42 39.22
CA ILE A 714 21.37 -16.21 39.82
C ILE A 714 22.54 -15.22 40.01
N SER A 715 22.44 -14.03 39.44
CA SER A 715 23.40 -12.92 39.69
C SER A 715 22.69 -11.73 40.32
N GLY A 716 23.46 -10.89 41.03
CA GLY A 716 22.94 -9.71 41.73
C GLY A 716 22.22 -10.04 43.05
N THR A 717 21.77 -9.00 43.75
CA THR A 717 20.92 -9.14 44.94
C THR A 717 19.49 -9.39 44.50
N ASN A 718 18.84 -10.43 45.01
CA ASN A 718 17.51 -10.84 44.56
C ASN A 718 16.58 -11.08 45.75
N ALA A 719 15.31 -10.76 45.55
CA ALA A 719 14.22 -11.15 46.42
C ALA A 719 13.16 -11.89 45.58
N PHE A 720 12.71 -13.04 46.09
CA PHE A 720 11.64 -13.85 45.52
C PHE A 720 10.55 -14.03 46.57
N TYR A 721 9.30 -14.21 46.13
CA TYR A 721 8.24 -14.64 47.04
C TYR A 721 8.29 -16.17 47.12
N ASN A 722 7.83 -16.89 46.10
CA ASN A 722 8.14 -18.32 45.96
C ASN A 722 9.28 -18.52 44.96
N LEU A 723 10.26 -19.39 45.29
CA LEU A 723 11.32 -19.81 44.37
C LEU A 723 11.35 -21.33 44.26
N THR A 724 11.21 -21.84 43.05
CA THR A 724 11.26 -23.27 42.74
C THR A 724 12.42 -23.57 41.80
N LYS A 725 13.24 -24.55 42.17
CA LYS A 725 14.21 -25.21 41.29
C LYS A 725 14.13 -26.72 41.52
N SER A 726 13.49 -27.42 40.58
CA SER A 726 13.32 -28.87 40.64
C SER A 726 13.91 -29.51 39.39
N VAL A 727 14.76 -30.53 39.55
CA VAL A 727 15.43 -31.22 38.43
C VAL A 727 15.34 -32.74 38.59
N SER A 728 15.18 -33.43 37.46
CA SER A 728 15.17 -34.89 37.39
C SER A 728 16.55 -35.51 37.10
N SER A 729 17.55 -34.66 36.82
CA SER A 729 18.94 -35.05 36.55
C SER A 729 19.88 -34.03 37.19
N ALA A 730 21.16 -34.40 37.34
CA ALA A 730 22.14 -33.55 38.01
C ALA A 730 22.24 -32.17 37.34
N ALA A 731 22.13 -31.12 38.15
CA ALA A 731 22.21 -29.74 37.69
C ALA A 731 22.87 -28.85 38.75
N THR A 732 23.34 -27.68 38.35
CA THR A 732 23.96 -26.69 39.23
C THR A 732 23.15 -25.39 39.23
N LEU A 733 22.76 -24.92 40.41
CA LEU A 733 22.27 -23.57 40.65
C LEU A 733 23.39 -22.75 41.28
N THR A 734 23.89 -21.77 40.54
CA THR A 734 24.99 -20.90 40.96
C THR A 734 24.45 -19.60 41.56
N PHE A 735 24.88 -19.26 42.77
CA PHE A 735 24.50 -18.04 43.47
C PHE A 735 25.62 -16.98 43.43
N PRO A 736 25.28 -15.69 43.56
CA PRO A 736 26.28 -14.64 43.64
C PRO A 736 26.93 -14.65 45.03
N ALA A 737 28.26 -14.77 45.08
CA ALA A 737 28.99 -14.75 46.34
C ALA A 737 28.83 -13.41 47.09
N SER A 738 28.89 -13.46 48.43
CA SER A 738 28.76 -12.30 49.32
C SER A 738 27.45 -11.50 49.16
N THR A 739 26.43 -12.11 48.56
CA THR A 739 25.10 -11.52 48.44
C THR A 739 24.06 -12.40 49.12
N THR A 740 22.90 -11.79 49.39
CA THR A 740 21.73 -12.48 49.93
C THR A 740 20.67 -12.64 48.85
N THR A 741 20.16 -13.85 48.69
CA THR A 741 18.91 -14.12 48.00
C THR A 741 17.82 -14.32 49.04
N THR A 742 16.82 -13.44 49.07
CA THR A 742 15.72 -13.50 50.05
C THR A 742 14.50 -14.22 49.48
N ILE A 743 13.93 -15.14 50.24
CA ILE A 743 12.71 -15.89 49.89
C ILE A 743 11.65 -15.59 50.95
N ASN A 744 10.58 -14.90 50.57
CA ASN A 744 9.54 -14.48 51.51
C ASN A 744 8.43 -15.52 51.72
N GLY A 745 8.24 -16.42 50.75
CA GLY A 745 7.24 -17.47 50.72
C GLY A 745 7.90 -18.85 50.64
N MET A 746 7.44 -19.71 49.74
CA MET A 746 7.91 -21.08 49.64
C MET A 746 9.26 -21.20 48.91
N LEU A 747 10.26 -21.82 49.56
CA LEU A 747 11.51 -22.26 48.95
C LEU A 747 11.41 -23.74 48.55
N THR A 748 11.47 -24.05 47.26
CA THR A 748 11.50 -25.43 46.75
C THR A 748 12.79 -25.71 45.98
N LEU A 749 13.67 -26.56 46.52
CA LEU A 749 14.92 -26.95 45.87
C LEU A 749 15.03 -28.47 45.85
N ASN A 750 14.77 -29.08 44.70
CA ASN A 750 14.68 -30.53 44.57
C ASN A 750 15.59 -31.09 43.47
N GLY A 751 16.48 -32.00 43.83
CA GLY A 751 17.15 -32.89 42.89
C GLY A 751 16.42 -34.24 42.76
N ALA A 752 17.12 -35.23 42.23
CA ALA A 752 16.67 -36.62 42.21
C ALA A 752 17.74 -37.55 42.81
N ALA A 753 17.31 -38.75 43.25
CA ALA A 753 18.25 -39.77 43.75
C ALA A 753 19.34 -40.15 42.71
N SER A 754 19.02 -40.07 41.42
CA SER A 754 19.93 -40.31 40.30
C SER A 754 20.75 -39.09 39.87
N GLY A 755 20.55 -37.92 40.49
CA GLY A 755 21.24 -36.68 40.14
C GLY A 755 20.87 -35.51 41.07
N LEU A 756 21.80 -35.14 41.95
CA LEU A 756 21.60 -34.06 42.93
C LEU A 756 21.58 -32.67 42.26
N LEU A 757 20.82 -31.75 42.85
CA LEU A 757 20.91 -30.32 42.54
C LEU A 757 22.05 -29.69 43.36
N SER A 758 23.12 -29.28 42.70
CA SER A 758 24.26 -28.62 43.36
C SER A 758 24.02 -27.13 43.54
N LEU A 759 24.18 -26.61 44.76
CA LEU A 759 24.09 -25.19 45.10
C LEU A 759 25.50 -24.67 45.43
N ILE A 760 26.03 -23.79 44.59
CA ILE A 760 27.41 -23.30 44.71
C ILE A 760 27.49 -21.78 44.53
N PRO A 761 28.45 -21.08 45.13
CA PRO A 761 28.72 -19.67 44.84
C PRO A 761 29.54 -19.46 43.56
N ASN A 762 29.46 -18.25 43.03
CA ASN A 762 30.44 -17.70 42.09
C ASN A 762 31.01 -16.38 42.62
N PRO A 763 32.34 -16.26 42.84
CA PRO A 763 33.38 -17.30 42.68
C PRO A 763 33.29 -18.46 43.69
N ALA A 764 33.89 -19.62 43.34
CA ALA A 764 33.62 -20.96 43.88
C ALA A 764 34.06 -21.25 45.34
N SER A 765 34.34 -20.25 46.17
CA SER A 765 34.82 -20.46 47.55
C SER A 765 34.43 -19.32 48.51
N THR A 766 33.41 -18.54 48.14
CA THR A 766 32.96 -17.39 48.91
C THR A 766 31.50 -17.57 49.25
N ILE A 767 31.16 -17.41 50.53
CA ILE A 767 29.83 -17.72 51.04
C ILE A 767 28.75 -16.92 50.29
N PHE A 768 27.66 -17.59 49.89
CA PHE A 768 26.40 -16.95 49.50
C PHE A 768 25.35 -17.16 50.59
N THR A 769 24.39 -16.25 50.70
CA THR A 769 23.35 -16.31 51.74
C THR A 769 21.97 -16.58 51.13
N ILE A 770 21.23 -17.54 51.66
CA ILE A 770 19.78 -17.69 51.43
C ILE A 770 19.05 -17.19 52.67
N ALA A 771 18.27 -16.13 52.52
CA ALA A 771 17.39 -15.66 53.57
C ALA A 771 16.00 -16.28 53.39
N ASP A 772 15.81 -17.47 53.97
CA ASP A 772 14.54 -18.21 53.92
C ASP A 772 13.62 -17.75 55.05
N LEU A 773 12.55 -17.02 54.70
CA LEU A 773 11.61 -16.41 55.65
C LEU A 773 10.23 -17.08 55.64
N GLY A 774 10.00 -18.06 54.77
CA GLY A 774 8.73 -18.77 54.63
C GLY A 774 8.86 -20.27 54.88
N SER A 775 8.17 -21.09 54.07
CA SER A 775 8.20 -22.55 54.19
C SER A 775 9.17 -23.18 53.21
N GLU A 776 9.81 -24.28 53.61
CA GLU A 776 10.79 -24.98 52.78
C GLU A 776 10.38 -26.39 52.36
N ASN A 777 10.75 -26.76 51.14
CA ASN A 777 10.70 -28.11 50.59
C ASN A 777 12.01 -28.38 49.84
N VAL A 778 13.02 -28.87 50.58
CA VAL A 778 14.37 -29.05 50.06
C VAL A 778 14.78 -30.51 50.16
N SER A 779 15.10 -31.12 49.02
CA SER A 779 15.53 -32.51 48.97
C SER A 779 16.49 -32.82 47.82
N TYR A 780 17.33 -33.84 48.00
CA TYR A 780 18.31 -34.27 46.97
C TYR A 780 19.20 -33.12 46.46
N VAL A 781 19.63 -32.23 47.35
CA VAL A 781 20.58 -31.15 47.04
C VAL A 781 22.00 -31.50 47.45
N ASN A 782 22.99 -30.87 46.83
CA ASN A 782 24.38 -30.86 47.28
C ASN A 782 24.81 -29.40 47.52
N VAL A 783 25.00 -29.00 48.76
CA VAL A 783 25.22 -27.59 49.11
C VAL A 783 26.68 -27.35 49.47
N GLN A 784 27.25 -26.24 49.02
CA GLN A 784 28.62 -25.84 49.37
C GLN A 784 28.72 -24.32 49.56
N TYR A 785 29.45 -23.87 50.59
CA TYR A 785 29.68 -22.44 50.86
C TYR A 785 28.37 -21.61 50.97
N SER A 786 27.37 -22.11 51.70
CA SER A 786 26.08 -21.45 51.87
C SER A 786 25.76 -21.14 53.33
N THR A 787 25.26 -19.93 53.60
CA THR A 787 24.63 -19.59 54.88
C THR A 787 23.13 -19.45 54.69
N ALA A 788 22.33 -20.21 55.45
CA ALA A 788 20.91 -19.93 55.58
C ALA A 788 20.65 -19.00 56.79
N THR A 789 19.74 -18.04 56.69
CA THR A 789 19.44 -17.15 57.84
C THR A 789 18.58 -17.85 58.90
N ASN A 790 17.73 -18.78 58.48
CA ASN A 790 16.97 -19.70 59.33
C ASN A 790 17.44 -21.15 59.05
N SER A 791 17.14 -22.09 59.96
CA SER A 791 17.56 -23.49 59.78
C SER A 791 16.80 -24.13 58.61
N VAL A 792 17.47 -24.36 57.47
CA VAL A 792 16.87 -25.08 56.34
C VAL A 792 17.06 -26.58 56.50
N LEU A 793 15.96 -27.34 56.42
CA LEU A 793 15.97 -28.81 56.44
C LEU A 793 16.14 -29.38 55.03
N ALA A 794 17.25 -30.10 54.80
CA ALA A 794 17.56 -30.71 53.51
C ALA A 794 17.54 -32.25 53.58
N PHE A 795 16.50 -32.87 53.01
CA PHE A 795 16.31 -34.32 53.03
C PHE A 795 17.08 -35.02 51.89
N ASN A 796 17.61 -36.21 52.13
CA ASN A 796 18.36 -37.00 51.13
C ASN A 796 19.46 -36.21 50.41
N SER A 797 20.16 -35.34 51.14
CA SER A 797 21.04 -34.29 50.60
C SER A 797 22.48 -34.41 51.09
N ASN A 798 23.42 -33.85 50.35
CA ASN A 798 24.84 -33.86 50.64
C ASN A 798 25.32 -32.49 51.15
N ASP A 799 26.20 -32.54 52.16
CA ASP A 799 26.98 -31.39 52.65
C ASP A 799 28.39 -31.45 52.04
N SER A 800 28.67 -30.58 51.07
CA SER A 800 30.01 -30.43 50.47
C SER A 800 30.92 -29.45 51.23
N GLY A 801 30.49 -28.99 52.41
CA GLY A 801 31.28 -28.21 53.35
C GLY A 801 31.06 -26.69 53.28
N ASN A 802 31.45 -26.02 54.38
CA ASN A 802 31.33 -24.57 54.60
C ASN A 802 29.88 -24.06 54.57
N ASN A 803 28.94 -24.88 55.03
CA ASN A 803 27.54 -24.51 55.15
C ASN A 803 27.20 -24.13 56.60
N THR A 804 26.37 -23.10 56.79
CA THR A 804 25.88 -22.64 58.11
C THR A 804 24.36 -22.62 58.13
N ASN A 805 23.74 -23.08 59.23
CA ASN A 805 22.28 -23.21 59.41
C ASN A 805 21.58 -24.11 58.38
N TRP A 806 22.30 -25.09 57.86
CA TRP A 806 21.73 -26.19 57.09
C TRP A 806 21.72 -27.45 57.95
N THR A 807 20.57 -28.11 58.04
CA THR A 807 20.46 -29.43 58.66
C THR A 807 20.29 -30.48 57.58
N PHE A 808 21.33 -31.28 57.35
CA PHE A 808 21.33 -32.32 56.32
C PHE A 808 20.86 -33.65 56.87
N ASN A 809 19.97 -34.31 56.12
CA ASN A 809 19.40 -35.61 56.44
C ASN A 809 18.93 -35.69 57.89
N PRO A 810 18.08 -34.74 58.35
CA PRO A 810 17.52 -34.82 59.68
C PRO A 810 16.78 -36.15 59.83
N SER A 811 16.88 -36.77 61.01
CA SER A 811 16.10 -37.97 61.31
C SER A 811 14.63 -37.70 61.01
N PRO A 812 13.94 -38.55 60.24
CA PRO A 812 12.52 -38.36 59.99
C PRO A 812 11.78 -38.34 61.32
N LEU A 813 10.80 -37.46 61.44
CA LEU A 813 9.88 -37.47 62.57
C LEU A 813 9.24 -38.87 62.66
N ARG A 814 8.92 -39.35 63.87
CA ARG A 814 8.26 -40.65 64.08
C ARG A 814 7.20 -40.54 65.18
N TYR A 815 6.08 -41.24 64.99
CA TYR A 815 5.14 -41.50 66.07
C TYR A 815 5.70 -42.59 66.98
N THR A 816 5.74 -42.34 68.28
CA THR A 816 6.25 -43.31 69.26
C THR A 816 5.36 -43.35 70.48
N CYS A 817 5.23 -44.55 71.05
CA CYS A 817 4.53 -44.80 72.27
C CYS A 817 5.51 -45.38 73.30
N GLY A 818 5.71 -44.69 74.42
CA GLY A 818 6.64 -45.10 75.46
C GLY A 818 5.94 -45.51 76.75
N LEU A 819 6.44 -46.56 77.40
CA LEU A 819 6.02 -46.95 78.76
C LEU A 819 7.26 -47.27 79.61
N GLY A 820 7.32 -46.70 80.82
CA GLY A 820 8.44 -46.89 81.75
C GLY A 820 8.00 -47.19 83.18
N ASN A 821 8.92 -47.75 83.98
CA ASN A 821 8.71 -48.08 85.39
C ASN A 821 9.74 -47.46 86.35
N GLY A 822 10.45 -46.42 85.90
CA GLY A 822 11.50 -45.75 86.67
C GLY A 822 12.89 -46.41 86.60
N ALA A 823 12.99 -47.70 86.24
CA ALA A 823 14.27 -48.41 86.03
C ALA A 823 14.52 -48.82 84.57
N SER A 824 13.47 -49.01 83.78
CA SER A 824 13.54 -49.33 82.35
C SER A 824 12.33 -48.77 81.61
N ALA A 825 12.51 -48.45 80.34
CA ALA A 825 11.45 -47.99 79.45
C ALA A 825 11.48 -48.78 78.14
N ILE A 826 10.31 -49.08 77.60
CA ILE A 826 10.14 -49.63 76.25
C ILE A 826 9.49 -48.59 75.35
N GLN A 827 9.69 -48.74 74.04
CA GLN A 827 9.06 -47.90 73.04
C GLN A 827 8.54 -48.74 71.87
N ALA A 828 7.26 -48.60 71.55
CA ALA A 828 6.70 -49.04 70.29
C ALA A 828 6.80 -47.86 69.30
N GLN A 829 7.41 -48.10 68.14
CA GLN A 829 7.61 -47.08 67.11
C GLN A 829 6.79 -47.44 65.87
N ALA A 830 6.14 -46.45 65.25
CA ALA A 830 5.44 -46.64 64.00
C ALA A 830 6.40 -47.07 62.87
N SER A 831 6.08 -48.15 62.17
CA SER A 831 6.94 -48.78 61.17
C SER A 831 6.83 -48.16 59.78
N ALA A 832 5.73 -47.48 59.45
CA ALA A 832 5.46 -47.02 58.09
C ALA A 832 5.07 -45.54 58.01
N THR A 833 4.12 -45.07 58.81
CA THR A 833 3.61 -43.70 58.73
C THR A 833 4.52 -42.72 59.47
N LEU A 834 5.04 -41.74 58.73
CA LEU A 834 5.85 -40.65 59.28
C LEU A 834 4.96 -39.40 59.51
N PRO A 835 5.16 -38.64 60.60
CA PRO A 835 4.51 -37.37 60.79
C PRO A 835 4.86 -36.38 59.68
N THR A 836 3.84 -35.74 59.12
CA THR A 836 3.97 -34.66 58.15
C THR A 836 3.54 -33.36 58.81
N VAL A 837 4.37 -32.33 58.74
CA VAL A 837 4.06 -31.02 59.34
C VAL A 837 2.77 -30.46 58.74
N GLY A 838 1.86 -29.99 59.60
CA GLY A 838 0.57 -29.40 59.18
C GLY A 838 -0.53 -30.41 58.81
N VAL A 839 -0.29 -31.72 58.95
CA VAL A 839 -1.28 -32.78 58.66
C VAL A 839 -1.75 -33.42 59.97
N TRP A 840 -3.06 -33.47 60.18
CA TRP A 840 -3.67 -34.18 61.32
C TRP A 840 -3.45 -35.69 61.20
N ALA A 841 -3.15 -36.34 62.32
CA ALA A 841 -3.08 -37.80 62.42
C ALA A 841 -3.74 -38.27 63.70
N ASN A 842 -4.47 -39.38 63.63
CA ASN A 842 -4.98 -40.07 64.81
C ASN A 842 -3.89 -41.03 65.31
N VAL A 843 -3.50 -40.90 66.59
CA VAL A 843 -2.47 -41.76 67.20
C VAL A 843 -3.02 -42.38 68.47
N ALA A 844 -2.99 -43.71 68.55
CA ALA A 844 -3.45 -44.45 69.73
C ALA A 844 -2.37 -45.37 70.28
N CYS A 845 -2.18 -45.30 71.59
CA CYS A 845 -1.30 -46.15 72.38
C CYS A 845 -2.15 -47.16 73.15
N VAL A 846 -1.96 -48.47 72.92
CA VAL A 846 -2.77 -49.51 73.56
C VAL A 846 -1.90 -50.53 74.27
N MET A 847 -2.20 -50.76 75.55
CA MET A 847 -1.55 -51.78 76.37
C MET A 847 -2.48 -52.99 76.53
N SER A 848 -2.07 -54.14 76.00
CA SER A 848 -2.77 -55.44 76.14
C SER A 848 -1.88 -56.44 76.86
N GLY A 849 -2.22 -56.82 78.09
CA GLY A 849 -1.38 -57.70 78.90
C GLY A 849 0.04 -57.12 79.13
N THR A 850 1.04 -57.72 78.47
CA THR A 850 2.45 -57.27 78.43
C THR A 850 2.84 -56.56 77.14
N THR A 851 1.94 -56.36 76.17
CA THR A 851 2.26 -55.76 74.87
C THR A 851 1.78 -54.32 74.78
N LEU A 852 2.69 -53.39 74.49
CA LEU A 852 2.39 -52.01 74.11
C LEU A 852 2.35 -51.93 72.58
N SER A 853 1.25 -51.46 72.00
CA SER A 853 1.11 -51.24 70.56
C SER A 853 0.85 -49.78 70.25
N ILE A 854 1.35 -49.30 69.11
CA ILE A 854 1.04 -48.00 68.55
C ILE A 854 0.23 -48.15 67.27
N TYR A 855 -0.86 -47.41 67.19
CA TYR A 855 -1.70 -47.29 66.01
C TYR A 855 -1.59 -45.88 65.46
N VAL A 856 -1.45 -45.76 64.14
CA VAL A 856 -1.51 -44.47 63.43
C VAL A 856 -2.62 -44.57 62.39
N ASN A 857 -3.55 -43.61 62.41
CA ASN A 857 -4.75 -43.58 61.57
C ASN A 857 -5.52 -44.92 61.56
N GLY A 858 -5.66 -45.54 62.74
CA GLY A 858 -6.44 -46.78 62.91
C GLY A 858 -5.68 -48.07 62.61
N VAL A 859 -4.46 -48.00 62.08
CA VAL A 859 -3.64 -49.16 61.70
C VAL A 859 -2.59 -49.43 62.76
N ASN A 860 -2.41 -50.69 63.21
CA ASN A 860 -1.32 -51.06 64.10
C ASN A 860 0.01 -50.99 63.34
N GLU A 861 0.90 -50.10 63.76
CA GLU A 861 2.16 -49.87 63.06
C GLU A 861 3.39 -50.30 63.85
N GLY A 862 3.24 -50.74 65.09
CA GLY A 862 4.38 -51.22 65.87
C GLY A 862 3.98 -51.69 67.25
N SER A 863 4.75 -52.62 67.80
CA SER A 863 4.55 -53.12 69.16
C SER A 863 5.86 -53.39 69.88
N ALA A 864 5.80 -53.38 71.20
CA ALA A 864 6.90 -53.71 72.09
C ALA A 864 6.39 -54.48 73.32
N THR A 865 7.19 -55.45 73.80
CA THR A 865 6.85 -56.24 74.99
C THR A 865 7.42 -55.59 76.24
N PHE A 866 6.55 -55.30 77.21
CA PHE A 866 6.88 -54.80 78.53
C PHE A 866 7.00 -55.97 79.52
N ASN A 867 8.21 -56.19 80.02
CA ASN A 867 8.49 -57.20 81.05
C ASN A 867 8.69 -56.49 82.40
N GLY A 868 7.70 -56.61 83.30
CA GLY A 868 7.78 -56.06 84.66
C GLY A 868 6.45 -55.52 85.19
N THR A 869 6.46 -55.02 86.43
CA THR A 869 5.30 -54.38 87.07
C THR A 869 5.19 -52.93 86.62
N ARG A 870 4.00 -52.51 86.16
CA ARG A 870 3.72 -51.09 85.83
C ARG A 870 3.76 -50.26 87.11
N GLN A 871 4.58 -49.22 87.13
CA GLN A 871 4.59 -48.28 88.24
C GLN A 871 3.53 -47.20 88.05
N THR A 872 2.81 -46.90 89.12
CA THR A 872 1.97 -45.71 89.23
C THR A 872 2.77 -44.61 89.91
N ASN A 873 2.47 -43.37 89.59
CA ASN A 873 2.96 -42.20 90.31
C ASN A 873 1.79 -41.22 90.51
N ASP A 874 1.99 -40.24 91.38
CA ASP A 874 0.99 -39.20 91.66
C ASP A 874 1.23 -37.95 90.82
N ASN A 875 1.99 -38.05 89.71
CA ASN A 875 2.22 -36.91 88.83
C ASN A 875 0.94 -36.59 88.02
N PRO A 876 0.72 -35.31 87.68
CA PRO A 876 -0.35 -34.94 86.76
C PRO A 876 -0.18 -35.62 85.38
N VAL A 877 -1.29 -35.94 84.73
CA VAL A 877 -1.30 -36.33 83.31
C VAL A 877 -1.11 -35.08 82.46
N TYR A 878 -0.20 -35.16 81.48
CA TYR A 878 0.11 -34.04 80.60
C TYR A 878 -0.27 -34.35 79.15
N PHE A 879 -0.88 -33.39 78.48
CA PHE A 879 -1.04 -33.36 77.03
C PHE A 879 -0.22 -32.19 76.47
N GLY A 880 0.45 -32.39 75.33
CA GLY A 880 1.30 -31.37 74.71
C GLY A 880 2.66 -31.16 75.39
N GLN A 881 3.07 -32.02 76.34
CA GLN A 881 4.41 -32.03 76.92
C GLN A 881 4.78 -33.42 77.47
N SER A 882 6.08 -33.72 77.61
CA SER A 882 6.54 -35.06 78.06
C SER A 882 6.72 -35.20 79.59
N ASN A 883 6.96 -34.10 80.31
CA ASN A 883 7.13 -34.05 81.76
C ASN A 883 7.00 -32.62 82.30
N ALA A 884 7.09 -32.44 83.63
CA ALA A 884 6.99 -31.13 84.30
C ALA A 884 8.07 -30.10 83.91
N ASN A 885 9.12 -30.50 83.18
CA ASN A 885 10.29 -29.68 82.86
C ASN A 885 10.34 -29.18 81.40
N GLY A 886 9.21 -29.15 80.68
CA GLY A 886 9.07 -28.27 79.49
C GLY A 886 9.63 -28.79 78.15
N GLN A 887 9.49 -30.07 77.86
CA GLN A 887 9.57 -30.54 76.46
C GLN A 887 8.19 -30.39 75.81
N TRP A 888 7.95 -29.22 75.21
CA TRP A 888 6.67 -28.86 74.61
C TRP A 888 6.47 -29.49 73.23
N PHE A 889 5.27 -29.97 72.98
CA PHE A 889 4.83 -30.38 71.65
C PHE A 889 4.57 -29.14 70.79
N ASN A 890 5.25 -29.04 69.66
CA ASN A 890 5.04 -27.96 68.69
C ASN A 890 3.99 -28.40 67.66
N GLY A 891 2.72 -28.28 68.02
CA GLY A 891 1.57 -28.65 67.20
C GLY A 891 0.26 -28.55 67.97
N GLU A 892 -0.85 -28.86 67.29
CA GLU A 892 -2.19 -28.87 67.88
C GLU A 892 -2.55 -30.29 68.35
N VAL A 893 -3.28 -30.38 69.47
CA VAL A 893 -3.81 -31.63 70.04
C VAL A 893 -5.31 -31.43 70.25
N ASP A 894 -6.12 -32.36 69.74
CA ASP A 894 -7.57 -32.34 69.86
C ASP A 894 -8.12 -33.71 70.29
N GLU A 895 -9.26 -33.72 70.99
CA GLU A 895 -9.97 -34.91 71.47
C GLU A 895 -9.11 -35.95 72.21
N ALA A 896 -8.18 -35.46 73.03
CA ALA A 896 -7.28 -36.29 73.81
C ALA A 896 -8.02 -37.09 74.91
N ALA A 897 -7.95 -38.42 74.86
CA ALA A 897 -8.67 -39.30 75.77
C ALA A 897 -7.80 -40.46 76.29
N LEU A 898 -8.17 -40.97 77.47
CA LEU A 898 -7.53 -42.11 78.14
C LEU A 898 -8.60 -43.09 78.61
N TRP A 899 -8.40 -44.38 78.32
CA TRP A 899 -9.32 -45.45 78.72
C TRP A 899 -8.69 -46.34 79.78
N SER A 900 -9.50 -46.74 80.76
CA SER A 900 -9.11 -47.70 81.81
C SER A 900 -9.16 -49.16 81.35
N ARG A 901 -9.40 -49.40 80.05
CA ARG A 901 -9.46 -50.71 79.41
C ARG A 901 -8.67 -50.71 78.12
N GLU A 902 -8.33 -51.90 77.65
CA GLU A 902 -7.83 -52.09 76.30
C GLU A 902 -8.92 -51.70 75.27
N LEU A 903 -8.52 -50.88 74.30
CA LEU A 903 -9.33 -50.61 73.11
C LEU A 903 -9.06 -51.68 72.06
N ILE A 904 -10.11 -52.24 71.47
CA ILE A 904 -9.93 -53.23 70.39
C ILE A 904 -9.63 -52.52 69.06
N PRO A 905 -8.93 -53.17 68.10
CA PRO A 905 -8.55 -52.54 66.83
C PRO A 905 -9.70 -51.86 66.07
N ALA A 906 -10.91 -52.42 66.11
CA ALA A 906 -12.09 -51.84 65.47
C ALA A 906 -12.53 -50.51 66.10
N GLU A 907 -12.38 -50.35 67.42
CA GLU A 907 -12.69 -49.08 68.12
C GLU A 907 -11.67 -48.00 67.76
N ILE A 908 -10.39 -48.37 67.69
CA ILE A 908 -9.30 -47.46 67.30
C ILE A 908 -9.46 -47.02 65.85
N GLN A 909 -9.82 -47.97 64.96
CA GLN A 909 -10.13 -47.65 63.58
C GLN A 909 -11.34 -46.73 63.47
N ALA A 910 -12.40 -46.95 64.25
CA ALA A 910 -13.54 -46.03 64.31
C ALA A 910 -13.10 -44.63 64.77
N PHE A 911 -12.29 -44.48 65.82
CA PHE A 911 -11.75 -43.19 66.27
C PHE A 911 -10.89 -42.50 65.21
N SER A 912 -10.09 -43.25 64.45
CA SER A 912 -9.30 -42.69 63.34
C SER A 912 -10.13 -42.21 62.15
N LEU A 913 -11.34 -42.76 62.00
CA LEU A 913 -12.32 -42.37 61.00
C LEU A 913 -13.32 -41.34 61.52
N MET A 914 -13.24 -40.96 62.81
CA MET A 914 -13.99 -39.84 63.37
C MET A 914 -13.38 -38.52 62.89
N CYS A 915 -13.57 -38.20 61.63
CA CYS A 915 -14.07 -36.87 61.31
C CYS A 915 -15.55 -36.88 61.68
N TYR A 916 -16.10 -35.79 62.22
CA TYR A 916 -17.55 -35.62 62.08
C TYR A 916 -17.84 -35.49 60.58
N ASP A 917 -18.20 -36.62 60.01
CA ASP A 917 -18.74 -36.68 58.67
C ASP A 917 -20.20 -36.23 58.76
N LEU A 918 -20.49 -35.00 58.32
CA LEU A 918 -21.87 -34.58 58.10
C LEU A 918 -22.44 -35.13 56.78
N ASN A 919 -21.61 -35.76 55.94
CA ASN A 919 -22.03 -36.28 54.62
C ASN A 919 -23.15 -37.36 54.67
N PRO A 920 -23.32 -38.18 55.74
CA PRO A 920 -24.46 -39.09 55.85
C PRO A 920 -25.78 -38.37 56.13
N TYR A 921 -25.75 -37.14 56.68
CA TYR A 921 -26.95 -36.33 56.96
C TYR A 921 -27.18 -35.23 55.92
N VAL A 922 -26.16 -34.81 55.16
CA VAL A 922 -26.33 -33.81 54.08
C VAL A 922 -27.12 -34.38 52.89
N LYS A 923 -27.13 -35.70 52.71
CA LYS A 923 -27.83 -36.33 51.58
C LYS A 923 -29.36 -36.31 51.72
N ASP A 924 -29.88 -36.25 52.95
CA ASP A 924 -31.32 -36.24 53.22
C ASP A 924 -31.92 -34.82 53.32
N TYR A 925 -31.09 -33.78 53.33
CA TYR A 925 -31.53 -32.36 53.41
C TYR A 925 -31.22 -31.53 52.15
N LEU A 926 -30.75 -32.16 51.07
CA LEU A 926 -30.60 -31.56 49.74
C LEU A 926 -31.65 -32.15 48.76
N THR A 927 -32.93 -31.94 49.05
CA THR A 927 -33.99 -32.18 48.06
C THR A 927 -34.25 -30.93 47.23
N ALA A 928 -33.78 -31.00 45.98
CA ALA A 928 -34.17 -30.23 44.80
C ALA A 928 -34.00 -28.70 44.83
N ILE A 929 -32.95 -28.21 44.16
CA ILE A 929 -32.97 -26.86 43.58
C ILE A 929 -33.70 -26.95 42.22
N PRO A 930 -34.79 -26.19 41.99
CA PRO A 930 -35.51 -26.18 40.72
C PRO A 930 -34.63 -25.64 39.58
N LYS A 931 -34.75 -26.22 38.39
CA LYS A 931 -34.19 -25.66 37.15
C LYS A 931 -35.01 -24.45 36.70
N ASP A 932 -34.35 -23.43 36.14
CA ASP A 932 -35.01 -22.39 35.35
C ASP A 932 -35.76 -23.05 34.16
N PRO A 933 -37.09 -22.89 34.04
CA PRO A 933 -37.89 -23.48 32.98
C PRO A 933 -37.74 -22.82 31.60
N SER A 934 -37.08 -21.66 31.50
CA SER A 934 -37.13 -20.81 30.30
C SER A 934 -35.88 -20.84 29.41
N SER A 935 -34.69 -21.07 29.98
CA SER A 935 -33.42 -20.92 29.26
C SER A 935 -32.70 -22.25 28.95
N GLY A 936 -33.02 -23.34 29.66
CA GLY A 936 -32.51 -24.69 29.35
C GLY A 936 -31.01 -24.93 29.56
N THR A 937 -30.19 -23.89 29.72
CA THR A 937 -28.78 -23.97 30.10
C THR A 937 -28.38 -22.71 30.84
N ASP A 938 -27.88 -22.84 32.05
CA ASP A 938 -26.84 -21.93 32.53
C ASP A 938 -25.78 -22.67 33.34
N ALA A 939 -24.56 -22.23 33.10
CA ALA A 939 -23.34 -22.58 33.78
C ALA A 939 -23.05 -21.49 34.81
N ASP A 940 -23.90 -21.36 35.82
CA ASP A 940 -23.64 -20.49 36.96
C ASP A 940 -24.32 -21.04 38.20
N THR A 941 -23.55 -21.28 39.26
CA THR A 941 -23.91 -21.08 40.67
C THR A 941 -22.74 -21.54 41.54
N GLY A 942 -21.72 -20.68 41.55
CA GLY A 942 -20.65 -20.71 42.54
C GLY A 942 -21.18 -20.35 43.92
N TYR A 943 -21.20 -21.35 44.80
CA TYR A 943 -20.99 -21.11 46.22
C TYR A 943 -19.60 -21.58 46.56
N ALA A 944 -18.77 -20.66 47.03
CA ALA A 944 -17.51 -21.04 47.67
C ALA A 944 -17.82 -21.37 49.13
N ILE A 945 -17.76 -22.65 49.46
CA ILE A 945 -17.70 -23.09 50.86
C ILE A 945 -16.23 -23.06 51.23
N SER A 946 -15.82 -22.03 51.96
CA SER A 946 -14.46 -21.92 52.44
C SER A 946 -14.44 -22.02 53.96
N ARG A 947 -13.57 -22.90 54.45
CA ARG A 947 -13.23 -23.01 55.85
C ARG A 947 -12.01 -22.14 56.07
N GLN A 948 -12.16 -21.09 56.88
CA GLN A 948 -11.01 -20.26 57.25
C GLN A 948 -10.13 -21.03 58.25
N SER A 949 -8.88 -20.63 58.38
CA SER A 949 -7.91 -21.22 59.33
C SER A 949 -8.36 -21.15 60.79
N SER A 950 -9.34 -20.31 61.12
CA SER A 950 -10.00 -20.21 62.43
C SER A 950 -11.12 -21.26 62.66
N GLY A 951 -11.43 -22.09 61.67
CA GLY A 951 -12.48 -23.12 61.76
C GLY A 951 -13.90 -22.63 61.44
N VAL A 952 -14.11 -21.33 61.23
CA VAL A 952 -15.41 -20.78 60.78
C VAL A 952 -15.68 -21.18 59.33
N ILE A 953 -16.89 -21.66 59.05
CA ILE A 953 -17.36 -21.96 57.70
C ILE A 953 -18.13 -20.75 57.17
N THR A 954 -17.66 -20.20 56.05
CA THR A 954 -18.33 -19.07 55.37
C THR A 954 -18.94 -19.57 54.08
N VAL A 955 -20.22 -19.25 53.87
CA VAL A 955 -20.93 -19.51 52.61
C VAL A 955 -21.19 -18.16 51.95
N GLN A 956 -20.54 -17.92 50.81
CA GLN A 956 -20.61 -16.65 50.11
C GLN A 956 -21.13 -16.88 48.69
N SER A 957 -22.15 -16.11 48.27
CA SER A 957 -22.59 -16.11 46.87
C SER A 957 -21.62 -15.28 46.03
N ILE A 958 -21.22 -15.82 44.88
CA ILE A 958 -20.55 -15.05 43.84
C ILE A 958 -21.69 -14.44 43.02
N ALA A 959 -21.81 -13.11 43.02
CA ALA A 959 -22.95 -12.35 42.48
C ALA A 959 -23.30 -12.73 41.02
N PRO A 960 -24.58 -12.60 40.57
CA PRO A 960 -25.59 -11.63 41.03
C PRO A 960 -26.35 -12.03 42.30
N GLN A 961 -26.74 -11.04 43.11
CA GLN A 961 -27.32 -11.22 44.46
C GLN A 961 -28.85 -11.33 44.51
N SER A 962 -29.56 -11.55 43.40
CA SER A 962 -30.99 -11.88 43.45
C SER A 962 -31.42 -12.78 42.29
N ILE A 963 -32.28 -13.75 42.64
CA ILE A 963 -33.19 -14.42 41.71
C ILE A 963 -34.56 -13.80 41.99
N ASP A 964 -35.17 -13.14 41.00
CA ASP A 964 -36.50 -12.51 41.10
C ASP A 964 -36.73 -11.60 42.33
N ASN A 965 -35.73 -10.76 42.68
CA ASN A 965 -35.86 -9.72 43.71
C ASN A 965 -36.29 -10.19 45.11
N GLN A 966 -36.02 -11.44 45.50
CA GLN A 966 -36.10 -11.87 46.89
C GLN A 966 -34.75 -12.32 47.45
N ILE A 967 -34.47 -11.93 48.71
CA ILE A 967 -33.30 -12.37 49.47
C ILE A 967 -33.65 -13.72 50.13
N PRO A 968 -32.90 -14.81 49.89
CA PRO A 968 -33.20 -16.09 50.52
C PRO A 968 -32.91 -16.02 52.03
N GLU A 969 -33.88 -16.37 52.86
CA GLU A 969 -33.68 -16.48 54.31
C GLU A 969 -33.22 -17.91 54.65
N ILE A 970 -32.06 -18.04 55.30
CA ILE A 970 -31.54 -19.34 55.76
C ILE A 970 -31.77 -19.46 57.27
N LYS A 971 -32.62 -20.39 57.69
CA LYS A 971 -32.86 -20.71 59.12
C LYS A 971 -32.24 -22.04 59.47
N PHE A 972 -31.57 -22.06 60.63
CA PHE A 972 -31.07 -23.29 61.25
C PHE A 972 -31.80 -23.46 62.60
N SER A 973 -32.55 -24.56 62.77
CA SER A 973 -33.06 -24.98 64.08
C SER A 973 -32.38 -26.28 64.50
N ARG A 974 -32.05 -26.36 65.80
CA ARG A 974 -31.26 -27.41 66.45
C ARG A 974 -31.67 -28.83 66.10
#